data_AF-A0A7X9BJQ1-F1
#
_entry.id   AF-A0A7X9BJQ1-F1
#
_cell.length_a   1.000
_cell.length_b   1.000
_cell.length_c   1.000
_cell.angle_alpha   90.00
_cell.angle_beta   90.00
_cell.angle_gamma   90.00
#
_symmetry.space_group_name_H-M   'P 1'
#
loop_
_entity.id
_entity.type
_entity.pdbx_description
1 polymer ?
#
loop_
_entity_poly.entity_id
_entity_poly.type
_entity_poly.pdbx_seq_one_letter_code
_entity_poly.pdbx_strand_id
1 'polypeptide(L)'
;MKQDFRLFLEKSLRESQPIIFDGAMGTMIQASGFTDYLLPEELNSKRPDLIRGIHEAYLASGANVLTANSFGSNGIKLKDASFSAAEATTAAIENLRSLIDARDRSRFKQEVFAALDMGPTGQLLAPMGRLSFDEAYEAFKESALAAEKAGADLVIIETFSDLYEAKAAILAVKENTSLPIVALMTFQSNFRTLTGSDVETTVCYLESLGVDALGFNCGGSLEEAKTLAKLFLEHANLPLVSLPNAGLPVIEKGQTIFKVGANEFSKVQKEIATMGFSLLGGCCGTKPEHISALVQDLQHFSIPKNNRPSQRRRSSLCSAEKTVYIDNSFGSTGPVIIGERINPTGKKKLKEALLSNDMSYILDEAENQIQAGSHILDVNVGLPGLDEKEKMQEVVAALQKNYATPLQLDSSEPEVLEYALRYYNGKPLVNSVNGKQKNMDDVFPLVKKYGALVVALCLDEDGIPSTVEGRLSIAKKIYAEAQKYGIRAEDILFDSLTLTLSSQQEEALVTLDAIKAIKKEIPGAKTVLGVSNISFGLPRRDIINAAFFSMALYAGLDACIINPLSEEMMASFNAYRTIAAFDDKALHFIETYSGTQKISSSIANKAATKEDLSVSKETEQKSLFAKDDLQTIIIKGQVDKAESCVEKLLHEGKTALDIIDGCIVPALDIVGKEYESGKKFLPQLLLSAETVSKAFGLIKAELAKTGIQDEAKGTILIATVEGDIHDIGKNIVKAMLENYGYEVLDLGKDVSAETVCDLAVEKNIRLIGLSALMTTTVLNMEKTIKLLREKEKEMAGKFTIMVGGAVLTEDYAKTIGADFYAKDALASVQIAKKIFGK
;
A
#
# COMPACT_ATOMS: atom_id res chain seq x y z
N MET A 1 -21.15 28.68 -19.16
CA MET A 1 -20.14 27.68 -19.60
C MET A 1 -19.55 27.10 -18.33
N LYS A 2 -19.65 25.77 -18.13
CA LYS A 2 -19.06 25.08 -16.98
C LYS A 2 -17.54 25.29 -17.06
N GLN A 3 -16.91 25.82 -16.00
CA GLN A 3 -15.47 25.99 -15.99
C GLN A 3 -14.82 24.63 -15.72
N ASP A 4 -13.75 24.34 -16.45
CA ASP A 4 -12.97 23.12 -16.27
C ASP A 4 -12.04 23.27 -15.06
N PHE A 5 -12.11 22.31 -14.12
CA PHE A 5 -11.31 22.36 -12.90
C PHE A 5 -9.80 22.20 -13.16
N ARG A 6 -9.37 21.43 -14.17
CA ARG A 6 -7.94 21.33 -14.53
C ARG A 6 -7.40 22.67 -15.02
N LEU A 7 -8.17 23.36 -15.87
CA LEU A 7 -7.79 24.70 -16.33
C LEU A 7 -7.73 25.71 -15.17
N PHE A 8 -8.67 25.62 -14.23
CA PHE A 8 -8.65 26.43 -13.01
C PHE A 8 -7.44 26.10 -12.12
N LEU A 9 -7.14 24.82 -11.92
CA LEU A 9 -5.99 24.33 -11.16
C LEU A 9 -4.69 24.85 -11.76
N GLU A 10 -4.48 24.66 -13.08
CA GLU A 10 -3.30 25.15 -13.80
C GLU A 10 -3.16 26.68 -13.69
N LYS A 11 -4.27 27.41 -13.83
CA LYS A 11 -4.28 28.86 -13.70
C LYS A 11 -3.88 29.29 -12.28
N SER A 12 -4.50 28.72 -11.26
CA SER A 12 -4.25 29.04 -9.85
C SER A 12 -2.79 28.75 -9.49
N LEU A 13 -2.25 27.61 -9.92
CA LEU A 13 -0.83 27.27 -9.72
C LEU A 13 0.13 28.27 -10.39
N ARG A 14 -0.16 28.66 -11.64
CA ARG A 14 0.63 29.65 -12.39
C ARG A 14 0.63 31.02 -11.71
N GLU A 15 -0.51 31.40 -11.15
CA GLU A 15 -0.75 32.66 -10.44
C GLU A 15 -0.42 32.59 -8.94
N SER A 16 0.12 31.45 -8.46
CA SER A 16 0.46 31.23 -7.05
C SER A 16 -0.72 31.44 -6.09
N GLN A 17 -1.94 31.19 -6.55
CA GLN A 17 -3.17 31.34 -5.78
C GLN A 17 -3.53 30.02 -5.09
N PRO A 18 -3.91 30.05 -3.79
CA PRO A 18 -4.46 28.90 -3.10
C PRO A 18 -5.84 28.54 -3.65
N ILE A 19 -6.14 27.23 -3.67
CA ILE A 19 -7.47 26.70 -3.89
C ILE A 19 -7.99 26.19 -2.55
N ILE A 20 -9.13 26.71 -2.12
CA ILE A 20 -9.68 26.41 -0.81
C ILE A 20 -10.81 25.38 -0.91
N PHE A 21 -10.65 24.24 -0.26
CA PHE A 21 -11.72 23.26 -0.03
C PHE A 21 -12.53 23.68 1.20
N ASP A 22 -13.74 23.14 1.31
CA ASP A 22 -14.59 23.29 2.48
C ASP A 22 -14.06 22.52 3.70
N GLY A 23 -14.90 22.46 4.75
CA GLY A 23 -14.64 21.73 5.98
C GLY A 23 -15.55 20.51 6.11
N ALA A 24 -15.68 19.98 7.34
CA ALA A 24 -16.45 18.77 7.58
C ALA A 24 -17.96 18.90 7.29
N MET A 25 -18.53 17.86 6.68
CA MET A 25 -19.98 17.64 6.58
C MET A 25 -20.54 16.91 7.82
N GLY A 26 -19.97 15.75 8.16
CA GLY A 26 -20.50 14.89 9.23
C GLY A 26 -20.60 15.60 10.60
N THR A 27 -19.54 16.28 11.04
CA THR A 27 -19.57 17.01 12.33
C THR A 27 -20.48 18.24 12.29
N MET A 28 -20.76 18.82 11.11
CA MET A 28 -21.73 19.91 10.96
C MET A 28 -23.17 19.42 11.05
N ILE A 29 -23.47 18.24 10.50
CA ILE A 29 -24.76 17.56 10.69
C ILE A 29 -24.98 17.30 12.18
N GLN A 30 -24.00 16.73 12.88
CA GLN A 30 -24.08 16.51 14.34
C GLN A 30 -24.31 17.81 15.11
N ALA A 31 -23.57 18.88 14.77
CA ALA A 31 -23.69 20.18 15.43
C ALA A 31 -25.04 20.87 15.20
N SER A 32 -25.77 20.50 14.13
CA SER A 32 -27.14 20.99 13.91
C SER A 32 -28.15 20.45 14.93
N GLY A 33 -27.78 19.43 15.70
CA GLY A 33 -28.67 18.74 16.65
C GLY A 33 -29.64 17.77 15.98
N PHE A 34 -29.60 17.62 14.65
CA PHE A 34 -30.38 16.61 13.95
C PHE A 34 -29.68 15.25 14.10
N THR A 35 -30.33 14.32 14.81
CA THR A 35 -29.78 12.98 15.09
C THR A 35 -30.63 11.84 14.53
N ASP A 36 -31.75 12.15 13.87
CA ASP A 36 -32.69 11.18 13.32
C ASP A 36 -32.28 10.74 11.90
N TYR A 37 -31.11 10.10 11.80
CA TYR A 37 -30.59 9.52 10.57
C TYR A 37 -29.67 8.33 10.90
N LEU A 38 -29.67 7.33 10.02
CA LEU A 38 -28.73 6.20 10.12
C LEU A 38 -27.44 6.49 9.35
N LEU A 39 -27.59 6.96 8.10
CA LEU A 39 -26.49 7.30 7.20
C LEU A 39 -26.56 8.78 6.84
N PRO A 40 -25.45 9.54 6.88
CA PRO A 40 -25.44 10.95 6.46
C PRO A 40 -26.02 11.17 5.06
N GLU A 41 -25.81 10.24 4.14
CA GLU A 41 -26.24 10.30 2.73
C GLU A 41 -27.77 10.35 2.58
N GLU A 42 -28.54 9.81 3.54
CA GLU A 42 -30.00 9.87 3.54
C GLU A 42 -30.53 11.31 3.56
N LEU A 43 -29.76 12.20 4.19
CA LEU A 43 -30.15 13.59 4.37
C LEU A 43 -30.15 14.36 3.05
N ASN A 44 -29.48 13.85 2.01
CA ASN A 44 -29.52 14.44 0.68
C ASN A 44 -30.94 14.54 0.14
N SER A 45 -31.78 13.54 0.44
CA SER A 45 -33.18 13.48 0.00
C SER A 45 -34.16 13.80 1.12
N LYS A 46 -33.89 13.38 2.37
CA LYS A 46 -34.80 13.60 3.51
C LYS A 46 -34.75 15.03 4.05
N ARG A 47 -33.57 15.65 4.07
CA ARG A 47 -33.32 16.99 4.63
C ARG A 47 -32.38 17.83 3.73
N PRO A 48 -32.73 18.01 2.44
CA PRO A 48 -31.91 18.79 1.50
C PRO A 48 -31.76 20.26 1.91
N ASP A 49 -32.66 20.78 2.74
CA ASP A 49 -32.55 22.10 3.37
C ASP A 49 -31.36 22.19 4.32
N LEU A 50 -31.16 21.18 5.17
CA LEU A 50 -30.04 21.11 6.12
C LEU A 50 -28.71 21.02 5.39
N ILE A 51 -28.61 20.09 4.43
CA ILE A 51 -27.38 19.86 3.65
C ILE A 51 -27.00 21.10 2.84
N ARG A 52 -27.96 21.71 2.13
CA ARG A 52 -27.70 22.97 1.40
C ARG A 52 -27.32 24.12 2.33
N GLY A 53 -27.92 24.21 3.52
CA GLY A 53 -27.54 25.22 4.52
C GLY A 53 -26.09 25.09 4.98
N ILE A 54 -25.59 23.86 5.17
CA ILE A 54 -24.18 23.61 5.51
C ILE A 54 -23.26 24.03 4.35
N HIS A 55 -23.58 23.62 3.11
CA HIS A 55 -22.80 24.02 1.94
C HIS A 55 -22.82 25.54 1.71
N GLU A 56 -23.96 26.20 1.92
CA GLU A 56 -24.08 27.66 1.82
C GLU A 56 -23.17 28.36 2.84
N ALA A 57 -23.06 27.82 4.05
CA ALA A 57 -22.15 28.36 5.06
C ALA A 57 -20.68 28.27 4.62
N TYR A 58 -20.24 27.14 4.04
CA TYR A 58 -18.88 27.01 3.52
C TYR A 58 -18.62 27.85 2.26
N LEU A 59 -19.62 27.95 1.38
CA LEU A 59 -19.57 28.87 0.23
C LEU A 59 -19.37 30.31 0.70
N ALA A 60 -20.09 30.72 1.76
CA ALA A 60 -19.99 32.04 2.35
C ALA A 60 -18.64 32.28 3.07
N SER A 61 -17.98 31.24 3.54
CA SER A 61 -16.62 31.31 4.08
C SER A 61 -15.54 31.49 3.00
N GLY A 62 -15.88 31.38 1.72
CA GLY A 62 -14.96 31.61 0.61
C GLY A 62 -14.36 30.35 -0.02
N ALA A 63 -14.91 29.17 0.25
CA ALA A 63 -14.46 27.92 -0.38
C ALA A 63 -14.60 27.98 -1.92
N ASN A 64 -13.61 27.41 -2.61
CA ASN A 64 -13.61 27.16 -4.05
C ASN A 64 -14.16 25.79 -4.41
N VAL A 65 -13.94 24.79 -3.56
CA VAL A 65 -14.43 23.42 -3.80
C VAL A 65 -15.34 23.03 -2.65
N LEU A 66 -16.57 22.66 -2.98
CA LEU A 66 -17.53 22.11 -2.03
C LEU A 66 -17.61 20.60 -2.25
N THR A 67 -17.42 19.83 -1.18
CA THR A 67 -17.47 18.36 -1.20
C THR A 67 -18.89 17.90 -0.96
N ALA A 68 -19.43 17.05 -1.83
CA ALA A 68 -20.83 16.59 -1.69
C ALA A 68 -20.98 15.72 -0.43
N ASN A 69 -22.16 15.68 0.17
CA ASN A 69 -22.47 14.74 1.24
C ASN A 69 -22.62 13.31 0.68
N SER A 70 -21.50 12.73 0.24
CA SER A 70 -21.45 11.47 -0.50
C SER A 70 -20.30 10.55 -0.08
N PHE A 71 -19.59 10.85 1.01
CA PHE A 71 -18.44 10.07 1.50
C PHE A 71 -18.68 8.55 1.52
N GLY A 72 -19.83 8.11 2.02
CA GLY A 72 -20.25 6.71 2.09
C GLY A 72 -21.06 6.23 0.89
N SER A 73 -21.25 7.05 -0.17
CA SER A 73 -22.03 6.70 -1.35
C SER A 73 -21.27 5.73 -2.26
N ASN A 74 -21.18 4.46 -1.86
CA ASN A 74 -20.72 3.37 -2.72
C ASN A 74 -21.61 2.13 -2.50
N GLY A 75 -21.71 1.27 -3.52
CA GLY A 75 -22.63 0.13 -3.51
C GLY A 75 -22.39 -0.88 -2.38
N ILE A 76 -21.19 -0.89 -1.78
CA ILE A 76 -20.86 -1.78 -0.65
C ILE A 76 -21.36 -1.21 0.68
N LYS A 77 -21.14 0.09 0.93
CA LYS A 77 -21.62 0.76 2.15
C LYS A 77 -23.13 0.92 2.17
N LEU A 78 -23.75 1.16 1.01
CA LEU A 78 -25.19 1.40 0.88
C LEU A 78 -26.00 0.14 0.53
N LYS A 79 -25.40 -1.05 0.61
CA LYS A 79 -26.04 -2.31 0.20
C LYS A 79 -27.40 -2.55 0.89
N ASP A 80 -27.50 -2.21 2.17
CA ASP A 80 -28.70 -2.42 2.99
C ASP A 80 -29.53 -1.14 3.15
N ALA A 81 -29.15 -0.06 2.45
CA ALA A 81 -29.89 1.20 2.47
C ALA A 81 -31.15 1.12 1.60
N SER A 82 -32.10 2.03 1.85
CA SER A 82 -33.35 2.13 1.07
C SER A 82 -33.19 2.80 -0.30
N PHE A 83 -31.97 3.19 -0.68
CA PHE A 83 -31.59 3.92 -1.88
C PHE A 83 -30.24 3.42 -2.37
N SER A 84 -30.00 3.50 -3.69
CA SER A 84 -28.74 3.07 -4.28
C SER A 84 -27.62 4.12 -4.12
N ALA A 85 -26.37 3.73 -4.40
CA ALA A 85 -25.27 4.68 -4.41
C ALA A 85 -25.44 5.74 -5.50
N ALA A 86 -25.91 5.35 -6.69
CA ALA A 86 -26.25 6.30 -7.74
C ALA A 86 -27.31 7.34 -7.30
N GLU A 87 -28.36 6.91 -6.58
CA GLU A 87 -29.41 7.81 -6.09
C GLU A 87 -28.88 8.78 -5.04
N ALA A 88 -28.13 8.28 -4.05
CA ALA A 88 -27.48 9.11 -3.03
C ALA A 88 -26.54 10.14 -3.64
N THR A 89 -25.66 9.69 -4.54
CA THR A 89 -24.68 10.55 -5.22
C THR A 89 -25.36 11.60 -6.09
N THR A 90 -26.40 11.22 -6.84
CA THR A 90 -27.15 12.16 -7.69
C THR A 90 -27.76 13.27 -6.83
N ALA A 91 -28.47 12.91 -5.76
CA ALA A 91 -29.09 13.89 -4.86
C ALA A 91 -28.04 14.80 -4.19
N ALA A 92 -26.90 14.25 -3.78
CA ALA A 92 -25.81 15.02 -3.18
C ALA A 92 -25.24 16.09 -4.14
N ILE A 93 -24.97 15.70 -5.39
CA ILE A 93 -24.43 16.61 -6.41
C ILE A 93 -25.47 17.64 -6.86
N GLU A 94 -26.73 17.25 -7.02
CA GLU A 94 -27.82 18.17 -7.38
C GLU A 94 -28.06 19.23 -6.30
N ASN A 95 -27.93 18.88 -5.02
CA ASN A 95 -27.98 19.83 -3.90
C ASN A 95 -26.87 20.88 -4.01
N LEU A 96 -25.63 20.46 -4.29
CA LEU A 96 -24.51 21.38 -4.54
C LEU A 96 -24.73 22.24 -5.77
N ARG A 97 -25.16 21.65 -6.89
CA ARG A 97 -25.37 22.37 -8.14
C ARG A 97 -26.45 23.42 -8.04
N SER A 98 -27.57 23.08 -7.41
CA SER A 98 -28.64 24.02 -7.15
C SER A 98 -28.15 25.24 -6.36
N LEU A 99 -27.29 25.04 -5.36
CA LEU A 99 -26.67 26.13 -4.59
C LEU A 99 -25.69 26.95 -5.44
N ILE A 100 -24.77 26.28 -6.14
CA ILE A 100 -23.71 26.91 -6.93
C ILE A 100 -24.32 27.74 -8.08
N ASP A 101 -25.32 27.22 -8.76
CA ASP A 101 -25.94 27.90 -9.91
C ASP A 101 -26.84 29.06 -9.49
N ALA A 102 -27.53 28.94 -8.34
CA ALA A 102 -28.36 30.00 -7.79
C ALA A 102 -27.58 31.08 -7.03
N ARG A 103 -26.26 30.90 -6.83
CA ARG A 103 -25.45 31.84 -6.04
C ARG A 103 -25.44 33.24 -6.63
N ASP A 104 -25.52 34.25 -5.78
CA ASP A 104 -25.31 35.64 -6.18
C ASP A 104 -23.83 35.87 -6.54
N ARG A 105 -23.53 35.90 -7.84
CA ARG A 105 -22.18 36.13 -8.37
C ARG A 105 -21.62 37.52 -8.06
N SER A 106 -22.46 38.48 -7.65
CA SER A 106 -21.98 39.78 -7.17
C SER A 106 -21.39 39.68 -5.76
N ARG A 107 -21.92 38.75 -4.95
CA ARG A 107 -21.50 38.46 -3.57
C ARG A 107 -20.37 37.42 -3.53
N PHE A 108 -20.52 36.32 -4.26
CA PHE A 108 -19.56 35.22 -4.30
C PHE A 108 -18.74 35.30 -5.59
N LYS A 109 -17.63 36.05 -5.52
CA LYS A 109 -16.78 36.35 -6.67
C LYS A 109 -15.77 35.25 -7.00
N GLN A 110 -15.56 34.32 -6.08
CA GLN A 110 -14.65 33.20 -6.31
C GLN A 110 -15.26 32.19 -7.29
N GLU A 111 -14.40 31.46 -7.99
CA GLU A 111 -14.84 30.28 -8.72
C GLU A 111 -15.17 29.15 -7.74
N VAL A 112 -16.23 28.42 -8.04
CA VAL A 112 -16.81 27.41 -7.16
C VAL A 112 -17.09 26.13 -7.94
N PHE A 113 -16.64 25.01 -7.40
CA PHE A 113 -16.72 23.68 -8.01
C PHE A 113 -17.44 22.70 -7.07
N ALA A 114 -18.25 21.81 -7.65
CA ALA A 114 -18.89 20.70 -6.93
C ALA A 114 -18.04 19.43 -7.06
N ALA A 115 -17.53 18.91 -5.95
CA ALA A 115 -16.77 17.66 -5.93
C ALA A 115 -17.65 16.48 -5.50
N LEU A 116 -17.57 15.36 -6.22
CA LEU A 116 -17.95 14.07 -5.65
C LEU A 116 -16.96 13.75 -4.53
N ASP A 117 -17.46 13.65 -3.31
CA ASP A 117 -16.72 13.09 -2.20
C ASP A 117 -16.86 11.57 -2.20
N MET A 118 -15.76 10.86 -2.44
CA MET A 118 -15.69 9.41 -2.52
C MET A 118 -14.78 8.89 -1.42
N GLY A 119 -15.37 8.32 -0.37
CA GLY A 119 -14.66 7.65 0.71
C GLY A 119 -14.47 6.15 0.47
N PRO A 120 -13.67 5.46 1.30
CA PRO A 120 -13.40 4.03 1.16
C PRO A 120 -14.64 3.17 1.41
N THR A 121 -14.63 1.93 0.92
CA THR A 121 -15.67 0.91 1.15
C THR A 121 -15.75 0.49 2.62
N GLY A 122 -14.65 0.65 3.36
CA GLY A 122 -14.54 0.18 4.74
C GLY A 122 -14.26 -1.31 4.87
N GLN A 123 -13.88 -2.00 3.79
CA GLN A 123 -13.45 -3.39 3.78
C GLN A 123 -12.04 -3.52 3.18
N LEU A 124 -11.27 -4.50 3.66
CA LEU A 124 -9.96 -4.81 3.07
C LEU A 124 -10.13 -5.59 1.77
N LEU A 125 -9.33 -5.24 0.75
CA LEU A 125 -9.31 -5.95 -0.53
C LEU A 125 -8.53 -7.27 -0.43
N ALA A 126 -8.93 -8.27 -1.20
CA ALA A 126 -8.16 -9.48 -1.42
C ALA A 126 -6.76 -9.15 -1.99
N PRO A 127 -5.69 -9.83 -1.59
CA PRO A 127 -5.66 -11.03 -0.74
C PRO A 127 -5.67 -10.75 0.78
N MET A 128 -5.76 -9.50 1.22
CA MET A 128 -5.73 -9.10 2.63
C MET A 128 -7.10 -9.17 3.32
N GLY A 129 -8.16 -9.03 2.55
CA GLY A 129 -9.53 -9.20 3.01
C GLY A 129 -10.36 -10.02 2.02
N ARG A 130 -11.68 -9.84 2.08
CA ARG A 130 -12.65 -10.65 1.32
C ARG A 130 -13.15 -9.96 0.06
N LEU A 131 -13.06 -8.62 0.01
CA LEU A 131 -13.60 -7.85 -1.10
C LEU A 131 -12.66 -7.98 -2.30
N SER A 132 -13.17 -8.42 -3.44
CA SER A 132 -12.35 -8.46 -4.65
C SER A 132 -12.08 -7.04 -5.18
N PHE A 133 -10.99 -6.89 -5.95
CA PHE A 133 -10.68 -5.63 -6.62
C PHE A 133 -11.82 -5.17 -7.54
N ASP A 134 -12.47 -6.13 -8.23
CA ASP A 134 -13.54 -5.83 -9.19
C ASP A 134 -14.85 -5.42 -8.49
N GLU A 135 -15.19 -6.03 -7.35
CA GLU A 135 -16.33 -5.58 -6.54
C GLU A 135 -16.11 -4.16 -6.02
N ALA A 136 -14.91 -3.84 -5.55
CA ALA A 136 -14.56 -2.47 -5.14
C ALA A 136 -14.67 -1.49 -6.33
N TYR A 137 -14.10 -1.86 -7.48
CA TYR A 137 -14.16 -1.06 -8.70
C TYR A 137 -15.60 -0.77 -9.14
N GLU A 138 -16.47 -1.79 -9.22
CA GLU A 138 -17.87 -1.60 -9.63
C GLU A 138 -18.65 -0.74 -8.62
N ALA A 139 -18.37 -0.89 -7.32
CA ALA A 139 -18.98 -0.05 -6.28
C ALA A 139 -18.62 1.44 -6.41
N PHE A 140 -17.39 1.77 -6.81
CA PHE A 140 -16.96 3.16 -7.05
C PHE A 140 -17.43 3.69 -8.40
N LYS A 141 -17.50 2.83 -9.43
CA LYS A 141 -17.93 3.18 -10.78
C LYS A 141 -19.39 3.65 -10.82
N GLU A 142 -20.28 3.00 -10.06
CA GLU A 142 -21.68 3.41 -9.93
C GLU A 142 -21.78 4.89 -9.53
N SER A 143 -21.07 5.28 -8.47
CA SER A 143 -21.08 6.64 -7.93
C SER A 143 -20.39 7.64 -8.85
N ALA A 144 -19.26 7.27 -9.48
CA ALA A 144 -18.55 8.13 -10.41
C ALA A 144 -19.42 8.53 -11.62
N LEU A 145 -20.10 7.54 -12.24
CA LEU A 145 -21.02 7.76 -13.36
C LEU A 145 -22.22 8.63 -12.95
N ALA A 146 -22.80 8.36 -11.79
CA ALA A 146 -23.90 9.15 -11.26
C ALA A 146 -23.50 10.61 -11.02
N ALA A 147 -22.31 10.82 -10.45
CA ALA A 147 -21.80 12.16 -10.18
C ALA A 147 -21.53 12.98 -11.44
N GLU A 148 -20.86 12.40 -12.45
CA GLU A 148 -20.60 13.12 -13.71
C GLU A 148 -21.91 13.51 -14.40
N LYS A 149 -22.89 12.59 -14.41
CA LYS A 149 -24.22 12.83 -14.98
C LYS A 149 -25.01 13.90 -14.22
N ALA A 150 -24.98 13.87 -12.89
CA ALA A 150 -25.58 14.90 -12.02
C ALA A 150 -24.81 16.24 -12.11
N GLY A 151 -23.62 16.19 -12.69
CA GLY A 151 -22.89 17.34 -13.13
C GLY A 151 -21.70 17.70 -12.26
N ALA A 152 -21.09 16.81 -11.48
CA ALA A 152 -19.87 17.09 -10.70
C ALA A 152 -18.74 17.72 -11.55
N ASP A 153 -17.87 18.53 -10.93
CA ASP A 153 -16.69 19.16 -11.58
C ASP A 153 -15.41 18.34 -11.42
N LEU A 154 -15.32 17.55 -10.34
CA LEU A 154 -14.18 16.73 -9.97
C LEU A 154 -14.61 15.63 -9.00
N VAL A 155 -13.72 14.67 -8.78
CA VAL A 155 -13.82 13.66 -7.71
C VAL A 155 -12.69 13.89 -6.72
N ILE A 156 -13.04 13.91 -5.44
CA ILE A 156 -12.08 13.77 -4.35
C ILE A 156 -12.21 12.35 -3.80
N ILE A 157 -11.14 11.57 -3.95
CA ILE A 157 -11.00 10.23 -3.37
C ILE A 157 -10.30 10.46 -2.03
N GLU A 158 -11.03 10.43 -0.91
CA GLU A 158 -10.48 10.85 0.38
C GLU A 158 -10.56 9.81 1.50
N THR A 159 -9.65 9.93 2.46
CA THR A 159 -9.55 9.05 3.64
C THR A 159 -9.27 7.59 3.30
N PHE A 160 -8.65 7.31 2.15
CA PHE A 160 -8.22 5.95 1.82
C PHE A 160 -7.02 5.54 2.68
N SER A 161 -7.03 4.30 3.16
CA SER A 161 -5.97 3.72 3.98
C SER A 161 -5.25 2.54 3.33
N ASP A 162 -5.71 2.14 2.14
CA ASP A 162 -5.17 1.07 1.31
C ASP A 162 -4.97 1.61 -0.12
N LEU A 163 -3.74 1.53 -0.64
CA LEU A 163 -3.41 1.98 -1.99
C LEU A 163 -4.06 1.10 -3.06
N TYR A 164 -4.36 -0.16 -2.77
CA TYR A 164 -5.02 -1.04 -3.74
C TYR A 164 -6.49 -0.66 -3.94
N GLU A 165 -7.16 -0.31 -2.84
CA GLU A 165 -8.52 0.24 -2.87
C GLU A 165 -8.54 1.59 -3.59
N ALA A 166 -7.56 2.47 -3.31
CA ALA A 166 -7.42 3.75 -3.98
C ALA A 166 -7.23 3.57 -5.49
N LYS A 167 -6.44 2.56 -5.92
CA LYS A 167 -6.30 2.21 -7.34
C LYS A 167 -7.63 1.77 -7.95
N ALA A 168 -8.43 0.95 -7.27
CA ALA A 168 -9.76 0.55 -7.75
C ALA A 168 -10.66 1.77 -7.98
N ALA A 169 -10.69 2.71 -7.02
CA ALA A 169 -11.43 3.96 -7.14
C ALA A 169 -10.92 4.85 -8.29
N ILE A 170 -9.60 5.04 -8.40
CA ILE A 170 -8.99 5.86 -9.47
C ILE A 170 -9.29 5.28 -10.84
N LEU A 171 -9.15 3.96 -11.02
CA LEU A 171 -9.49 3.31 -12.29
C LEU A 171 -10.99 3.42 -12.58
N ALA A 172 -11.86 3.24 -11.59
CA ALA A 172 -13.30 3.40 -11.76
C ALA A 172 -13.66 4.80 -12.28
N VAL A 173 -13.03 5.85 -11.76
CA VAL A 173 -13.25 7.23 -12.24
C VAL A 173 -12.64 7.44 -13.62
N LYS A 174 -11.36 7.08 -13.84
CA LYS A 174 -10.64 7.34 -15.10
C LYS A 174 -11.20 6.58 -16.31
N GLU A 175 -11.67 5.36 -16.10
CA GLU A 175 -12.17 4.51 -17.19
C GLU A 175 -13.61 4.86 -17.59
N ASN A 176 -14.36 5.54 -16.72
CA ASN A 176 -15.80 5.76 -16.91
C ASN A 176 -16.22 7.24 -16.97
N THR A 177 -15.33 8.17 -16.62
CA THR A 177 -15.64 9.61 -16.58
C THR A 177 -14.48 10.46 -17.11
N SER A 178 -14.74 11.74 -17.35
CA SER A 178 -13.73 12.75 -17.69
C SER A 178 -13.26 13.58 -16.49
N LEU A 179 -13.80 13.30 -15.30
CA LEU A 179 -13.62 14.12 -14.11
C LEU A 179 -12.15 14.16 -13.66
N PRO A 180 -11.66 15.34 -13.21
CA PRO A 180 -10.40 15.46 -12.51
C PRO A 180 -10.41 14.73 -11.17
N ILE A 181 -9.27 14.16 -10.79
CA ILE A 181 -9.13 13.34 -9.58
C ILE A 181 -8.17 14.02 -8.60
N VAL A 182 -8.66 14.26 -7.39
CA VAL A 182 -7.86 14.61 -6.23
C VAL A 182 -7.80 13.37 -5.32
N ALA A 183 -6.63 12.79 -5.11
CA ALA A 183 -6.47 11.55 -4.33
C ALA A 183 -5.76 11.79 -3.00
N LEU A 184 -6.47 11.54 -1.90
CA LEU A 184 -6.00 11.77 -0.54
C LEU A 184 -5.95 10.46 0.25
N MET A 185 -4.83 10.24 0.92
CA MET A 185 -4.64 9.12 1.83
C MET A 185 -4.65 9.61 3.27
N THR A 186 -5.04 8.75 4.20
CA THR A 186 -4.92 9.00 5.64
C THR A 186 -3.76 8.20 6.23
N PHE A 187 -3.07 8.81 7.19
CA PHE A 187 -1.86 8.28 7.80
C PHE A 187 -2.03 8.16 9.32
N GLN A 188 -1.44 7.11 9.88
CA GLN A 188 -1.28 6.94 11.31
C GLN A 188 -0.15 7.85 11.84
N SER A 189 0.02 7.90 13.16
CA SER A 189 1.07 8.69 13.82
C SER A 189 2.50 8.28 13.46
N ASN A 190 2.68 7.07 12.91
CA ASN A 190 3.95 6.58 12.35
C ASN A 190 4.19 7.04 10.89
N PHE A 191 3.31 7.88 10.34
CA PHE A 191 3.33 8.38 8.96
C PHE A 191 3.23 7.29 7.89
N ARG A 192 2.59 6.16 8.22
CA ARG A 192 2.21 5.10 7.29
C ARG A 192 0.70 4.96 7.20
N THR A 193 0.22 4.42 6.08
CA THR A 193 -1.18 4.03 5.91
C THR A 193 -1.50 2.80 6.77
N LEU A 194 -2.77 2.44 6.89
CA LEU A 194 -3.19 1.23 7.63
C LEU A 194 -2.53 -0.04 7.07
N THR A 195 -2.33 -0.11 5.75
CA THR A 195 -1.68 -1.23 5.07
C THR A 195 -0.15 -1.14 5.06
N GLY A 196 0.44 -0.12 5.67
CA GLY A 196 1.90 -0.01 5.86
C GLY A 196 2.64 0.83 4.83
N SER A 197 1.96 1.44 3.86
CA SER A 197 2.59 2.29 2.85
C SER A 197 3.13 3.58 3.46
N ASP A 198 4.38 3.95 3.16
CA ASP A 198 4.92 5.27 3.51
C ASP A 198 4.51 6.36 2.51
N VAL A 199 4.81 7.61 2.86
CA VAL A 199 4.52 8.79 2.03
C VAL A 199 5.21 8.71 0.68
N GLU A 200 6.46 8.25 0.63
CA GLU A 200 7.21 8.10 -0.62
C GLU A 200 6.50 7.13 -1.59
N THR A 201 6.14 5.95 -1.09
CA THR A 201 5.43 4.92 -1.87
C THR A 201 4.05 5.39 -2.29
N THR A 202 3.33 6.05 -1.39
CA THR A 202 2.02 6.67 -1.69
C THR A 202 2.12 7.66 -2.84
N VAL A 203 3.08 8.58 -2.78
CA VAL A 203 3.30 9.57 -3.83
C VAL A 203 3.67 8.89 -5.15
N CYS A 204 4.66 7.99 -5.13
CA CYS A 204 5.11 7.26 -6.33
C CYS A 204 3.94 6.58 -7.06
N TYR A 205 3.06 5.93 -6.30
CA TYR A 205 1.96 5.15 -6.82
C TYR A 205 0.78 6.02 -7.29
N LEU A 206 0.35 7.00 -6.51
CA LEU A 206 -0.76 7.88 -6.92
C LEU A 206 -0.39 8.74 -8.13
N GLU A 207 0.85 9.25 -8.19
CA GLU A 207 1.33 9.98 -9.38
C GLU A 207 1.36 9.11 -10.63
N SER A 208 1.74 7.83 -10.49
CA SER A 208 1.80 6.92 -11.64
C SER A 208 0.42 6.66 -12.23
N LEU A 209 -0.60 6.58 -11.38
CA LEU A 209 -1.98 6.43 -11.83
C LEU A 209 -2.56 7.72 -12.47
N GLY A 210 -1.81 8.82 -12.50
CA GLY A 210 -2.16 10.02 -13.25
C GLY A 210 -3.32 10.81 -12.66
N VAL A 211 -3.36 10.94 -11.33
CA VAL A 211 -4.26 11.87 -10.64
C VAL A 211 -3.86 13.32 -10.90
N ASP A 212 -4.78 14.27 -10.68
CA ASP A 212 -4.54 15.70 -10.96
C ASP A 212 -3.94 16.45 -9.76
N ALA A 213 -4.24 15.99 -8.53
CA ALA A 213 -3.60 16.42 -7.29
C ALA A 213 -3.60 15.28 -6.28
N LEU A 214 -2.68 15.33 -5.31
CA LEU A 214 -2.60 14.32 -4.25
C LEU A 214 -2.25 14.94 -2.91
N GLY A 215 -2.48 14.20 -1.84
CA GLY A 215 -2.09 14.67 -0.52
C GLY A 215 -2.66 13.81 0.59
N PHE A 216 -3.00 14.49 1.69
CA PHE A 216 -3.52 13.83 2.87
C PHE A 216 -4.68 14.61 3.49
N ASN A 217 -5.56 13.85 4.15
CA ASN A 217 -6.65 14.38 4.94
C ASN A 217 -6.83 13.56 6.21
N CYS A 218 -7.62 14.10 7.15
CA CYS A 218 -7.94 13.45 8.41
C CYS A 218 -6.67 13.05 9.20
N GLY A 219 -6.76 11.98 9.99
CA GLY A 219 -5.65 11.42 10.77
C GLY A 219 -5.30 12.24 12.00
N GLY A 220 -4.02 12.56 12.12
CA GLY A 220 -3.39 13.07 13.33
C GLY A 220 -3.66 14.55 13.68
N SER A 221 -2.82 15.06 14.56
CA SER A 221 -2.72 16.45 15.00
C SER A 221 -2.20 17.40 13.90
N LEU A 222 -2.32 18.70 14.15
CA LEU A 222 -1.78 19.73 13.26
C LEU A 222 -0.24 19.69 13.12
N GLU A 223 0.48 19.23 14.15
CA GLU A 223 1.94 19.05 14.07
C GLU A 223 2.32 17.85 13.19
N GLU A 224 1.55 16.76 13.27
CA GLU A 224 1.70 15.61 12.37
C GLU A 224 1.39 16.02 10.93
N ALA A 225 0.36 16.85 10.70
CA ALA A 225 0.05 17.41 9.38
C ALA A 225 1.23 18.22 8.79
N LYS A 226 1.91 19.05 9.59
CA LYS A 226 3.13 19.75 9.14
C LYS A 226 4.27 18.80 8.79
N THR A 227 4.40 17.69 9.52
CA THR A 227 5.43 16.70 9.25
C THR A 227 5.13 15.95 7.96
N LEU A 228 3.88 15.52 7.76
CA LEU A 228 3.41 14.96 6.50
C LEU A 228 3.64 15.92 5.33
N ALA A 229 3.33 17.22 5.49
CA ALA A 229 3.56 18.21 4.45
C ALA A 229 5.02 18.24 3.97
N LYS A 230 5.99 18.17 4.89
CA LYS A 230 7.42 18.09 4.53
C LYS A 230 7.76 16.83 3.75
N LEU A 231 7.23 15.67 4.18
CA LEU A 231 7.46 14.39 3.50
C LEU A 231 6.86 14.40 2.08
N PHE A 232 5.63 14.86 1.91
CA PHE A 232 5.00 14.95 0.58
C PHE A 232 5.78 15.88 -0.36
N LEU A 233 6.29 17.00 0.14
CA LEU A 233 7.11 17.94 -0.64
C LEU A 233 8.46 17.37 -1.07
N GLU A 234 8.97 16.36 -0.37
CA GLU A 234 10.22 15.71 -0.74
C GLU A 234 10.07 14.89 -2.03
N HIS A 235 8.92 14.22 -2.17
CA HIS A 235 8.68 13.19 -3.19
C HIS A 235 7.76 13.63 -4.34
N ALA A 236 6.81 14.55 -4.10
CA ALA A 236 5.75 14.84 -5.06
C ALA A 236 6.14 15.89 -6.12
N ASN A 237 5.68 15.63 -7.35
CA ASN A 237 5.73 16.51 -8.50
C ASN A 237 4.36 17.16 -8.81
N LEU A 238 3.27 16.55 -8.34
CA LEU A 238 1.91 17.03 -8.52
C LEU A 238 1.51 18.12 -7.49
N PRO A 239 0.44 18.89 -7.77
CA PRO A 239 -0.19 19.77 -6.78
C PRO A 239 -0.55 19.02 -5.50
N LEU A 240 -0.18 19.61 -4.37
CA LEU A 240 -0.35 19.02 -3.05
C LEU A 240 -1.55 19.59 -2.31
N VAL A 241 -2.29 18.69 -1.65
CA VAL A 241 -3.53 18.96 -0.91
C VAL A 241 -3.36 18.65 0.59
N SER A 242 -3.84 19.53 1.47
CA SER A 242 -3.87 19.28 2.91
C SER A 242 -5.23 19.62 3.52
N LEU A 243 -5.96 18.61 4.00
CA LEU A 243 -7.25 18.73 4.68
C LEU A 243 -7.20 18.08 6.09
N PRO A 244 -6.44 18.63 7.05
CA PRO A 244 -6.29 18.05 8.38
C PRO A 244 -7.57 18.23 9.22
N ASN A 245 -7.65 17.46 10.31
CA ASN A 245 -8.68 17.64 11.34
C ASN A 245 -8.46 18.94 12.14
N ALA A 246 -9.50 19.43 12.81
CA ALA A 246 -9.40 20.49 13.83
C ALA A 246 -8.83 19.93 15.16
N GLY A 247 -7.71 19.22 15.07
CA GLY A 247 -7.13 18.44 16.15
C GLY A 247 -7.74 17.06 16.31
N LEU A 248 -7.27 16.31 17.30
CA LEU A 248 -7.83 15.00 17.62
C LEU A 248 -9.19 15.17 18.32
N PRO A 249 -10.17 14.29 18.03
CA PRO A 249 -11.44 14.32 18.73
C PRO A 249 -11.23 14.01 20.21
N VAL A 250 -11.87 14.80 21.07
CA VAL A 250 -12.03 14.47 22.49
C VAL A 250 -13.52 14.36 22.78
N ILE A 251 -13.91 13.59 23.79
CA ILE A 251 -15.31 13.55 24.20
C ILE A 251 -15.45 14.29 25.52
N GLU A 252 -16.28 15.33 25.51
CA GLU A 252 -16.60 16.12 26.71
C GLU A 252 -18.12 16.14 26.87
N LYS A 253 -18.61 15.75 28.06
CA LYS A 253 -20.05 15.67 28.38
C LYS A 253 -20.86 14.82 27.37
N GLY A 254 -20.27 13.74 26.85
CA GLY A 254 -20.92 12.85 25.88
C GLY A 254 -20.98 13.40 24.46
N GLN A 255 -20.31 14.52 24.16
CA GLN A 255 -20.22 15.06 22.79
C GLN A 255 -18.78 15.00 22.31
N THR A 256 -18.57 14.59 21.06
CA THR A 256 -17.26 14.71 20.41
C THR A 256 -16.96 16.16 20.08
N ILE A 257 -15.88 16.70 20.64
CA ILE A 257 -15.41 18.06 20.47
C ILE A 257 -14.00 18.03 19.86
N PHE A 258 -13.77 18.93 18.91
CA PHE A 258 -12.48 19.22 18.33
C PHE A 258 -11.97 20.53 18.94
N LYS A 259 -10.78 20.49 19.55
CA LYS A 259 -10.28 21.56 20.43
C LYS A 259 -9.56 22.69 19.70
N VAL A 260 -9.07 22.44 18.49
CA VAL A 260 -8.36 23.47 17.72
C VAL A 260 -9.37 24.49 17.23
N GLY A 261 -9.10 25.77 17.50
CA GLY A 261 -9.90 26.89 17.01
C GLY A 261 -9.45 27.40 15.64
N ALA A 262 -10.29 28.23 15.02
CA ALA A 262 -10.08 28.78 13.67
C ALA A 262 -8.70 29.46 13.46
N ASN A 263 -8.25 30.27 14.41
CA ASN A 263 -6.97 31.00 14.29
C ASN A 263 -5.76 30.06 14.31
N GLU A 264 -5.77 29.06 15.19
CA GLU A 264 -4.69 28.07 15.30
C GLU A 264 -4.63 27.22 14.03
N PHE A 265 -5.78 26.72 13.58
CA PHE A 265 -5.92 25.97 12.35
C PHE A 265 -5.40 26.73 11.13
N SER A 266 -5.87 27.96 10.95
CA SER A 266 -5.50 28.83 9.83
C SER A 266 -4.00 29.12 9.80
N LYS A 267 -3.40 29.40 10.96
CA LYS A 267 -1.97 29.65 11.06
C LYS A 267 -1.14 28.44 10.61
N VAL A 268 -1.49 27.23 11.05
CA VAL A 268 -0.79 26.01 10.62
C VAL A 268 -0.98 25.75 9.13
N GLN A 269 -2.19 25.93 8.61
CA GLN A 269 -2.43 25.77 7.18
C GLN A 269 -1.66 26.80 6.34
N LYS A 270 -1.50 28.03 6.82
CA LYS A 270 -0.63 29.03 6.19
C LYS A 270 0.85 28.63 6.23
N GLU A 271 1.32 28.00 7.30
CA GLU A 271 2.66 27.41 7.35
C GLU A 271 2.81 26.33 6.26
N ILE A 272 1.85 25.41 6.14
CA ILE A 272 1.83 24.37 5.09
C ILE A 272 1.78 24.98 3.68
N ALA A 273 0.98 26.03 3.47
CA ALA A 273 0.95 26.81 2.23
C ALA A 273 2.31 27.45 1.91
N THR A 274 3.00 27.95 2.94
CA THR A 274 4.37 28.50 2.84
C THR A 274 5.40 27.44 2.47
N MET A 275 5.15 26.17 2.78
CA MET A 275 5.99 25.07 2.30
C MET A 275 5.71 24.72 0.81
N GLY A 276 4.57 25.14 0.24
CA GLY A 276 4.24 25.03 -1.18
C GLY A 276 3.04 24.14 -1.53
N PHE A 277 2.21 23.80 -0.54
CA PHE A 277 0.89 23.20 -0.78
C PHE A 277 -0.04 24.22 -1.42
N SER A 278 -0.83 23.78 -2.42
CA SER A 278 -1.65 24.67 -3.25
C SER A 278 -3.15 24.50 -3.06
N LEU A 279 -3.56 23.38 -2.47
CA LEU A 279 -4.94 23.07 -2.19
C LEU A 279 -5.06 22.85 -0.68
N LEU A 280 -5.91 23.60 0.00
CA LEU A 280 -5.98 23.67 1.47
C LEU A 280 -7.45 23.68 1.89
N GLY A 281 -7.77 23.11 3.05
CA GLY A 281 -9.15 23.05 3.55
C GLY A 281 -9.18 22.34 4.88
N GLY A 282 -10.28 21.67 5.20
CA GLY A 282 -10.44 20.98 6.48
C GLY A 282 -11.17 19.65 6.40
N CYS A 283 -10.91 18.77 7.37
CA CYS A 283 -11.67 17.54 7.58
C CYS A 283 -12.41 17.62 8.92
N CYS A 284 -12.48 16.53 9.71
CA CYS A 284 -13.30 16.43 10.92
C CYS A 284 -13.07 17.58 11.91
N GLY A 285 -14.17 18.15 12.41
CA GLY A 285 -14.16 19.24 13.39
C GLY A 285 -13.96 20.64 12.81
N THR A 286 -13.55 20.76 11.54
CA THR A 286 -13.47 22.05 10.87
C THR A 286 -14.88 22.57 10.56
N LYS A 287 -15.04 23.89 10.69
CA LYS A 287 -16.32 24.61 10.61
C LYS A 287 -16.18 25.82 9.69
N PRO A 288 -17.27 26.48 9.27
CA PRO A 288 -17.21 27.71 8.46
C PRO A 288 -16.26 28.78 9.00
N GLU A 289 -16.12 28.92 10.32
CA GLU A 289 -15.19 29.88 10.93
C GLU A 289 -13.71 29.54 10.66
N HIS A 290 -13.37 28.25 10.59
CA HIS A 290 -12.02 27.78 10.28
C HIS A 290 -11.66 28.10 8.83
N ILE A 291 -12.58 27.82 7.91
CA ILE A 291 -12.39 28.10 6.48
C ILE A 291 -12.34 29.62 6.24
N SER A 292 -13.19 30.40 6.91
CA SER A 292 -13.15 31.86 6.81
C SER A 292 -11.83 32.44 7.31
N ALA A 293 -11.29 31.94 8.43
CA ALA A 293 -9.99 32.36 8.94
C ALA A 293 -8.87 32.01 7.94
N LEU A 294 -8.91 30.79 7.37
CA LEU A 294 -7.96 30.34 6.36
C LEU A 294 -7.97 31.22 5.11
N VAL A 295 -9.15 31.51 4.56
CA VAL A 295 -9.32 32.40 3.41
C VAL A 295 -8.79 33.80 3.71
N GLN A 296 -9.09 34.34 4.90
CA GLN A 296 -8.62 35.66 5.32
C GLN A 296 -7.08 35.70 5.43
N ASP A 297 -6.47 34.69 6.05
CA ASP A 297 -5.02 34.62 6.22
C ASP A 297 -4.26 34.45 4.91
N LEU A 298 -4.93 33.91 3.88
CA LEU A 298 -4.39 33.64 2.55
C LEU A 298 -4.78 34.64 1.46
N GLN A 299 -5.69 35.59 1.73
CA GLN A 299 -6.25 36.51 0.71
C GLN A 299 -5.20 37.29 -0.09
N HIS A 300 -4.05 37.59 0.52
CA HIS A 300 -2.91 38.28 -0.11
C HIS A 300 -1.64 37.44 -0.08
N PHE A 301 -1.78 36.15 0.20
CA PHE A 301 -0.66 35.23 0.24
C PHE A 301 -0.43 34.66 -1.15
N SER A 302 0.80 34.83 -1.66
CA SER A 302 1.24 34.11 -2.85
C SER A 302 1.95 32.85 -2.40
N ILE A 303 1.40 31.71 -2.78
CA ILE A 303 2.05 30.42 -2.53
C ILE A 303 3.42 30.47 -3.18
N PRO A 304 4.50 30.19 -2.43
CA PRO A 304 5.81 30.09 -3.02
C PRO A 304 5.70 29.21 -4.25
N LYS A 305 6.11 29.74 -5.40
CA LYS A 305 6.40 28.89 -6.54
C LYS A 305 7.54 28.05 -6.05
N ASN A 306 7.22 26.91 -5.45
CA ASN A 306 8.24 25.94 -5.18
C ASN A 306 8.91 25.77 -6.53
N ASN A 307 10.22 25.98 -6.56
CA ASN A 307 11.04 25.27 -7.51
C ASN A 307 10.85 23.79 -7.15
N ARG A 308 9.64 23.23 -7.35
CA ARG A 308 9.38 21.80 -7.44
C ARG A 308 10.29 21.46 -8.58
N PRO A 309 11.50 20.94 -8.34
CA PRO A 309 12.47 20.93 -9.39
C PRO A 309 11.85 20.04 -10.44
N SER A 310 11.58 20.58 -11.63
CA SER A 310 11.39 19.76 -12.82
C SER A 310 12.55 18.77 -12.99
N GLN A 311 13.67 19.00 -12.26
CA GLN A 311 14.85 18.17 -12.06
C GLN A 311 14.74 17.00 -11.05
N ARG A 312 13.59 16.75 -10.39
CA ARG A 312 13.42 15.63 -9.43
C ARG A 312 12.55 14.48 -9.94
N ARG A 313 12.18 14.46 -11.22
CA ARG A 313 11.51 13.30 -11.81
C ARG A 313 12.50 12.14 -11.85
N ARG A 314 12.38 11.24 -10.87
CA ARG A 314 13.23 10.05 -10.76
C ARG A 314 12.54 8.87 -11.40
N SER A 315 13.31 8.00 -12.03
CA SER A 315 12.84 6.68 -12.45
C SER A 315 12.62 5.85 -11.19
N SER A 316 11.37 5.57 -10.87
CA SER A 316 10.99 4.77 -9.71
C SER A 316 9.83 3.85 -10.01
N LEU A 317 9.81 2.72 -9.33
CA LEU A 317 8.74 1.73 -9.30
C LEU A 317 8.47 1.36 -7.85
N CYS A 318 7.32 0.79 -7.54
CA CYS A 318 6.99 0.45 -6.17
C CYS A 318 6.06 -0.77 -6.08
N SER A 319 6.13 -1.45 -4.94
CA SER A 319 5.06 -2.31 -4.45
C SER A 319 4.08 -1.46 -3.61
N ALA A 320 3.22 -2.13 -2.83
CA ALA A 320 2.36 -1.48 -1.85
C ALA A 320 3.13 -0.82 -0.70
N GLU A 321 4.35 -1.30 -0.39
CA GLU A 321 5.06 -0.94 0.85
C GLU A 321 6.42 -0.29 0.60
N LYS A 322 7.00 -0.46 -0.59
CA LYS A 322 8.38 -0.08 -0.88
C LYS A 322 8.53 0.51 -2.27
N THR A 323 9.23 1.64 -2.33
CA THR A 323 9.70 2.25 -3.57
C THR A 323 11.15 1.85 -3.86
N VAL A 324 11.45 1.62 -5.13
CA VAL A 324 12.80 1.41 -5.66
C VAL A 324 13.09 2.47 -6.70
N TYR A 325 14.22 3.16 -6.55
CA TYR A 325 14.72 4.12 -7.53
C TYR A 325 15.74 3.47 -8.44
N ILE A 326 15.63 3.76 -9.74
CA ILE A 326 16.58 3.36 -10.77
C ILE A 326 17.43 4.59 -11.11
N ASP A 327 18.51 4.76 -10.36
CA ASP A 327 19.44 5.85 -10.60
C ASP A 327 20.88 5.40 -10.36
N ASN A 328 21.72 5.60 -11.37
CA ASN A 328 23.15 5.28 -11.38
C ASN A 328 23.99 6.57 -11.38
N SER A 329 23.43 7.70 -10.93
CA SER A 329 24.14 8.97 -10.79
C SER A 329 24.98 9.00 -9.51
N PHE A 330 26.13 9.66 -9.51
CA PHE A 330 27.01 9.71 -8.34
C PHE A 330 26.28 10.25 -7.08
N GLY A 331 26.38 9.53 -5.97
CA GLY A 331 25.69 9.85 -4.71
C GLY A 331 24.23 9.38 -4.64
N SER A 332 23.74 8.64 -5.64
CA SER A 332 22.45 7.94 -5.60
C SER A 332 22.58 6.52 -5.03
N THR A 333 21.50 5.74 -5.10
CA THR A 333 21.45 4.33 -4.67
C THR A 333 22.28 3.40 -5.55
N GLY A 334 22.72 3.84 -6.73
CA GLY A 334 23.45 3.02 -7.70
C GLY A 334 22.55 2.09 -8.50
N PRO A 335 23.16 1.22 -9.34
CA PRO A 335 22.41 0.30 -10.20
C PRO A 335 21.61 -0.70 -9.36
N VAL A 336 20.48 -1.16 -9.91
CA VAL A 336 19.56 -2.10 -9.25
C VAL A 336 19.61 -3.50 -9.87
N ILE A 337 19.32 -4.51 -9.06
CA ILE A 337 19.22 -5.91 -9.49
C ILE A 337 17.76 -6.29 -9.72
N ILE A 338 17.50 -6.88 -10.88
CA ILE A 338 16.26 -7.56 -11.24
C ILE A 338 16.53 -9.06 -11.25
N GLY A 339 15.90 -9.81 -10.35
CA GLY A 339 16.11 -11.24 -10.21
C GLY A 339 15.40 -12.03 -11.31
N GLU A 340 16.15 -12.77 -12.12
CA GLU A 340 15.67 -13.47 -13.33
C GLU A 340 15.08 -14.88 -13.09
N ARG A 341 14.98 -15.34 -11.83
CA ARG A 341 14.79 -16.77 -11.56
C ARG A 341 13.34 -17.24 -11.72
N ILE A 342 12.34 -16.38 -11.57
CA ILE A 342 10.92 -16.70 -11.82
C ILE A 342 10.64 -16.58 -13.32
N ASN A 343 11.26 -17.47 -14.08
CA ASN A 343 11.10 -17.58 -15.54
C ASN A 343 11.26 -19.07 -15.94
N PRO A 344 10.22 -19.72 -16.49
CA PRO A 344 10.23 -21.15 -16.80
C PRO A 344 11.18 -21.54 -17.93
N THR A 345 11.68 -20.59 -18.72
CA THR A 345 12.56 -20.85 -19.87
C THR A 345 13.82 -21.60 -19.43
N GLY A 346 13.99 -22.83 -19.94
CA GLY A 346 15.13 -23.70 -19.60
C GLY A 346 15.14 -24.28 -18.17
N LYS A 347 14.15 -23.98 -17.32
CA LYS A 347 14.13 -24.39 -15.89
C LYS A 347 13.06 -25.45 -15.60
N LYS A 348 13.46 -26.73 -15.64
CA LYS A 348 12.53 -27.88 -15.46
C LYS A 348 11.68 -27.81 -14.18
N LYS A 349 12.30 -27.53 -13.03
CA LYS A 349 11.58 -27.46 -11.73
C LYS A 349 10.52 -26.38 -11.68
N LEU A 350 10.81 -25.19 -12.22
CA LEU A 350 9.84 -24.10 -12.25
C LEU A 350 8.69 -24.40 -13.22
N LYS A 351 8.98 -25.04 -14.36
CA LYS A 351 7.92 -25.54 -15.26
C LYS A 351 6.99 -26.52 -14.55
N GLU A 352 7.57 -27.49 -13.85
CA GLU A 352 6.81 -28.47 -13.06
C GLU A 352 5.95 -27.77 -12.00
N ALA A 353 6.53 -26.82 -11.26
CA ALA A 353 5.82 -26.05 -10.24
C ALA A 353 4.64 -25.25 -10.81
N LEU A 354 4.82 -24.56 -11.94
CA LEU A 354 3.73 -23.81 -12.60
C LEU A 354 2.60 -24.72 -13.08
N LEU A 355 2.93 -25.91 -13.59
CA LEU A 355 1.94 -26.90 -14.06
C LEU A 355 1.21 -27.59 -12.90
N SER A 356 1.90 -27.89 -11.79
CA SER A 356 1.32 -28.53 -10.60
C SER A 356 0.71 -27.55 -9.61
N ASN A 357 0.73 -26.25 -9.91
CA ASN A 357 0.31 -25.16 -9.03
C ASN A 357 1.04 -25.13 -7.68
N ASP A 358 2.34 -25.49 -7.68
CA ASP A 358 3.20 -25.42 -6.49
C ASP A 358 3.65 -23.97 -6.25
N MET A 359 2.78 -23.18 -5.61
CA MET A 359 3.07 -21.80 -5.23
C MET A 359 4.20 -21.70 -4.21
N SER A 360 4.40 -22.71 -3.36
CA SER A 360 5.47 -22.74 -2.37
C SER A 360 6.85 -22.65 -3.04
N TYR A 361 7.05 -23.41 -4.13
CA TYR A 361 8.31 -23.32 -4.90
C TYR A 361 8.55 -21.92 -5.49
N ILE A 362 7.50 -21.25 -5.98
CA ILE A 362 7.61 -19.91 -6.58
C ILE A 362 7.94 -18.87 -5.51
N LEU A 363 7.28 -18.94 -4.35
CA LEU A 363 7.59 -18.08 -3.19
C LEU A 363 9.01 -18.33 -2.69
N ASP A 364 9.47 -19.57 -2.65
CA ASP A 364 10.86 -19.88 -2.27
C ASP A 364 11.88 -19.31 -3.25
N GLU A 365 11.59 -19.36 -4.55
CA GLU A 365 12.43 -18.75 -5.58
C GLU A 365 12.45 -17.21 -5.46
N ALA A 366 11.32 -16.59 -5.07
CA ALA A 366 11.27 -15.16 -4.77
C ALA A 366 12.11 -14.80 -3.53
N GLU A 367 11.89 -15.49 -2.42
CA GLU A 367 12.60 -15.28 -1.15
C GLU A 367 14.12 -15.40 -1.32
N ASN A 368 14.57 -16.47 -1.97
CA ASN A 368 16.00 -16.71 -2.19
C ASN A 368 16.64 -15.57 -2.99
N GLN A 369 15.95 -15.04 -4.00
CA GLN A 369 16.44 -13.90 -4.77
C GLN A 369 16.48 -12.61 -3.94
N ILE A 370 15.44 -12.35 -3.15
CA ILE A 370 15.37 -11.17 -2.28
C ILE A 370 16.51 -11.21 -1.25
N GLN A 371 16.71 -12.35 -0.58
CA GLN A 371 17.80 -12.53 0.39
C GLN A 371 19.19 -12.39 -0.25
N ALA A 372 19.32 -12.78 -1.51
CA ALA A 372 20.55 -12.61 -2.28
C ALA A 372 20.74 -11.20 -2.85
N GLY A 373 19.88 -10.23 -2.51
CA GLY A 373 20.06 -8.82 -2.86
C GLY A 373 19.26 -8.35 -4.09
N SER A 374 18.23 -9.10 -4.52
CA SER A 374 17.34 -8.64 -5.58
C SER A 374 16.52 -7.43 -5.12
N HIS A 375 16.51 -6.38 -5.94
CA HIS A 375 15.76 -5.15 -5.66
C HIS A 375 14.36 -5.19 -6.30
N ILE A 376 14.25 -5.89 -7.43
CA ILE A 376 13.05 -6.09 -8.24
C ILE A 376 13.01 -7.58 -8.59
N LEU A 377 11.82 -8.18 -8.75
CA LEU A 377 11.69 -9.55 -9.23
C LEU A 377 11.10 -9.56 -10.64
N ASP A 378 11.79 -10.20 -11.59
CA ASP A 378 11.21 -10.53 -12.89
C ASP A 378 10.24 -11.69 -12.75
N VAL A 379 9.05 -11.56 -13.32
CA VAL A 379 7.97 -12.54 -13.25
C VAL A 379 7.51 -12.87 -14.66
N ASN A 380 7.99 -14.00 -15.18
CA ASN A 380 7.54 -14.60 -16.43
C ASN A 380 6.89 -15.96 -16.11
N VAL A 381 5.65 -16.16 -16.56
CA VAL A 381 4.91 -17.44 -16.41
C VAL A 381 4.60 -18.09 -17.77
N GLY A 382 5.22 -17.59 -18.84
CA GLY A 382 4.99 -18.03 -20.21
C GLY A 382 5.39 -19.49 -20.41
N LEU A 383 4.40 -20.37 -20.51
CA LEU A 383 4.60 -21.80 -20.73
C LEU A 383 3.56 -22.33 -21.73
N PRO A 384 3.97 -23.02 -22.81
CA PRO A 384 3.02 -23.60 -23.75
C PRO A 384 2.04 -24.55 -23.06
N GLY A 385 0.74 -24.35 -23.30
CA GLY A 385 -0.33 -25.17 -22.73
C GLY A 385 -0.85 -24.70 -21.37
N LEU A 386 -0.34 -23.59 -20.84
CA LEU A 386 -0.84 -22.93 -19.64
C LEU A 386 -1.63 -21.68 -20.03
N ASP A 387 -2.73 -21.39 -19.32
CA ASP A 387 -3.35 -20.06 -19.40
C ASP A 387 -2.44 -19.06 -18.69
N GLU A 388 -1.65 -18.33 -19.49
CA GLU A 388 -0.69 -17.36 -18.98
C GLU A 388 -1.37 -16.23 -18.22
N LYS A 389 -2.57 -15.82 -18.64
CA LYS A 389 -3.31 -14.71 -18.04
C LYS A 389 -3.77 -15.06 -16.63
N GLU A 390 -4.41 -16.21 -16.46
CA GLU A 390 -4.84 -16.70 -15.14
C GLU A 390 -3.64 -16.96 -14.23
N LYS A 391 -2.61 -17.66 -14.74
CA LYS A 391 -1.44 -17.99 -13.92
C LYS A 391 -0.65 -16.75 -13.51
N MET A 392 -0.51 -15.77 -14.39
CA MET A 392 0.17 -14.51 -14.07
C MET A 392 -0.53 -13.81 -12.90
N GLN A 393 -1.88 -13.76 -12.91
CA GLN A 393 -2.63 -13.15 -11.81
C GLN A 393 -2.41 -13.89 -10.49
N GLU A 394 -2.46 -15.21 -10.48
CA GLU A 394 -2.22 -16.02 -9.28
C GLU A 394 -0.82 -15.79 -8.71
N VAL A 395 0.21 -15.81 -9.56
CA VAL A 395 1.61 -15.60 -9.15
C VAL A 395 1.82 -14.18 -8.66
N VAL A 396 1.32 -13.17 -9.36
CA VAL A 396 1.41 -11.75 -8.93
C VAL A 396 0.71 -11.56 -7.59
N ALA A 397 -0.49 -12.10 -7.41
CA ALA A 397 -1.24 -12.02 -6.16
C ALA A 397 -0.47 -12.68 -5.01
N ALA A 398 0.11 -13.86 -5.23
CA ALA A 398 0.91 -14.56 -4.22
C ALA A 398 2.18 -13.78 -3.86
N LEU A 399 2.91 -13.25 -4.84
CA LEU A 399 4.14 -12.49 -4.60
C LEU A 399 3.87 -11.19 -3.85
N GLN A 400 2.90 -10.39 -4.28
CA GLN A 400 2.58 -9.12 -3.62
C GLN A 400 1.96 -9.30 -2.23
N LYS A 401 1.32 -10.46 -1.97
CA LYS A 401 0.83 -10.83 -0.63
C LYS A 401 2.00 -10.96 0.35
N ASN A 402 3.08 -11.63 -0.08
CA ASN A 402 4.16 -12.08 0.80
C ASN A 402 5.37 -11.13 0.82
N TYR A 403 5.59 -10.35 -0.24
CA TYR A 403 6.82 -9.57 -0.41
C TYR A 403 6.56 -8.11 -0.75
N ALA A 404 7.31 -7.23 -0.10
CA ALA A 404 7.36 -5.80 -0.42
C ALA A 404 8.22 -5.48 -1.66
N THR A 405 8.83 -6.47 -2.31
CA THR A 405 9.72 -6.25 -3.46
C THR A 405 8.91 -5.93 -4.72
N PRO A 406 9.19 -4.81 -5.43
CA PRO A 406 8.50 -4.49 -6.68
C PRO A 406 8.69 -5.54 -7.77
N LEU A 407 7.72 -5.63 -8.68
CA LEU A 407 7.70 -6.65 -9.75
C LEU A 407 7.97 -6.03 -11.13
N GLN A 408 8.76 -6.74 -11.92
CA GLN A 408 8.82 -6.61 -13.37
C GLN A 408 7.91 -7.69 -13.97
N LEU A 409 6.86 -7.26 -14.68
CA LEU A 409 5.87 -8.14 -15.30
C LEU A 409 6.33 -8.46 -16.72
N ASP A 410 6.70 -9.72 -16.97
CA ASP A 410 7.30 -10.20 -18.21
C ASP A 410 6.33 -11.09 -18.99
N SER A 411 5.85 -10.59 -20.12
CA SER A 411 5.02 -11.33 -21.08
C SER A 411 5.13 -10.75 -22.49
N SER A 412 5.01 -11.61 -23.50
CA SER A 412 4.91 -11.19 -24.91
C SER A 412 3.49 -10.81 -25.33
N GLU A 413 2.48 -11.14 -24.52
CA GLU A 413 1.07 -10.94 -24.86
C GLU A 413 0.50 -9.69 -24.17
N PRO A 414 0.08 -8.66 -24.92
CA PRO A 414 -0.46 -7.42 -24.34
C PRO A 414 -1.66 -7.64 -23.41
N GLU A 415 -2.51 -8.64 -23.69
CA GLU A 415 -3.67 -8.96 -22.85
C GLU A 415 -3.27 -9.51 -21.47
N VAL A 416 -2.17 -10.28 -21.39
CA VAL A 416 -1.62 -10.78 -20.11
C VAL A 416 -1.02 -9.60 -19.33
N LEU A 417 -0.29 -8.71 -20.02
CA LEU A 417 0.24 -7.49 -19.40
C LEU A 417 -0.89 -6.61 -18.85
N GLU A 418 -1.93 -6.30 -19.64
CA GLU A 418 -3.07 -5.49 -19.16
C GLU A 418 -3.69 -6.09 -17.90
N TYR A 419 -3.92 -7.40 -17.92
CA TYR A 419 -4.52 -8.10 -16.80
C TYR A 419 -3.65 -8.05 -15.54
N ALA A 420 -2.35 -8.35 -15.66
CA ALA A 420 -1.40 -8.28 -14.56
C ALA A 420 -1.24 -6.85 -14.02
N LEU A 421 -1.15 -5.86 -14.92
CA LEU A 421 -1.07 -4.43 -14.57
C LEU A 421 -2.30 -3.96 -13.79
N ARG A 422 -3.49 -4.49 -14.09
CA ARG A 422 -4.72 -4.13 -13.39
C ARG A 422 -4.69 -4.57 -11.93
N TYR A 423 -4.31 -5.81 -11.65
CA TYR A 423 -4.33 -6.38 -10.29
C TYR A 423 -3.03 -6.21 -9.50
N TYR A 424 -1.96 -5.71 -10.12
CA TYR A 424 -0.73 -5.43 -9.39
C TYR A 424 -0.91 -4.27 -8.40
N ASN A 425 -0.60 -4.49 -7.13
CA ASN A 425 -0.65 -3.46 -6.10
C ASN A 425 0.66 -2.65 -6.03
N GLY A 426 0.90 -1.80 -7.02
CA GLY A 426 2.06 -0.92 -7.08
C GLY A 426 2.23 -0.27 -8.46
N LYS A 427 3.38 0.39 -8.63
CA LYS A 427 3.86 0.89 -9.92
C LYS A 427 4.82 -0.16 -10.52
N PRO A 428 4.44 -0.91 -11.57
CA PRO A 428 5.25 -2.02 -12.08
C PRO A 428 6.28 -1.58 -13.13
N LEU A 429 7.19 -2.50 -13.46
CA LEU A 429 8.02 -2.42 -14.67
C LEU A 429 7.50 -3.42 -15.70
N VAL A 430 7.13 -2.97 -16.90
CA VAL A 430 6.65 -3.82 -17.99
C VAL A 430 7.84 -4.33 -18.80
N ASN A 431 7.94 -5.63 -18.99
CA ASN A 431 8.88 -6.27 -19.90
C ASN A 431 8.09 -7.03 -20.98
N SER A 432 7.98 -6.52 -22.21
CA SER A 432 8.62 -5.32 -22.76
C SER A 432 7.84 -4.71 -23.93
N VAL A 433 8.31 -3.54 -24.37
CA VAL A 433 8.01 -2.95 -25.68
C VAL A 433 9.23 -3.11 -26.60
N ASN A 434 9.01 -3.17 -27.92
CA ASN A 434 10.05 -3.14 -28.94
C ASN A 434 9.70 -2.15 -30.06
N GLY A 435 10.64 -1.91 -30.97
CA GLY A 435 10.54 -0.93 -32.04
C GLY A 435 9.58 -1.28 -33.18
N LYS A 436 8.86 -2.42 -33.13
CA LYS A 436 7.81 -2.72 -34.11
C LYS A 436 6.58 -1.85 -33.83
N GLN A 437 6.03 -1.19 -34.85
CA GLN A 437 4.93 -0.23 -34.64
C GLN A 437 3.74 -0.85 -33.93
N LYS A 438 3.31 -2.05 -34.36
CA LYS A 438 2.19 -2.78 -33.73
C LYS A 438 2.42 -2.98 -32.23
N ASN A 439 3.62 -3.38 -31.82
CA ASN A 439 3.91 -3.65 -30.42
C ASN A 439 3.91 -2.36 -29.57
N MET A 440 4.41 -1.25 -30.12
CA MET A 440 4.31 0.07 -29.47
C MET A 440 2.85 0.52 -29.31
N ASP A 441 2.04 0.34 -30.35
CA ASP A 441 0.62 0.69 -30.35
C ASP A 441 -0.19 -0.13 -29.32
N ASP A 442 0.20 -1.40 -29.11
CA ASP A 442 -0.44 -2.30 -28.14
C ASP A 442 0.03 -2.04 -26.69
N VAL A 443 1.32 -1.76 -26.46
CA VAL A 443 1.91 -1.70 -25.10
C VAL A 443 1.89 -0.30 -24.48
N PHE A 444 2.17 0.77 -25.24
CA PHE A 444 2.22 2.12 -24.65
C PHE A 444 0.90 2.62 -24.05
N PRO A 445 -0.29 2.32 -24.61
CA PRO A 445 -1.54 2.63 -23.93
C PRO A 445 -1.63 2.01 -22.53
N LEU A 446 -1.17 0.76 -22.36
CA LEU A 446 -1.18 0.06 -21.08
C LEU A 446 -0.22 0.72 -20.08
N VAL A 447 1.01 1.01 -20.54
CA VAL A 447 2.03 1.73 -19.74
C VAL A 447 1.47 3.06 -19.24
N LYS A 448 0.81 3.83 -20.12
CA LYS A 448 0.21 5.12 -19.76
C LYS A 448 -1.00 4.98 -18.82
N LYS A 449 -1.85 3.99 -19.06
CA LYS A 449 -3.08 3.75 -18.28
C LYS A 449 -2.78 3.40 -16.82
N TYR A 450 -1.82 2.50 -16.61
CA TYR A 450 -1.46 1.97 -15.29
C TYR A 450 -0.22 2.62 -14.66
N GLY A 451 0.45 3.52 -15.38
CA GLY A 451 1.59 4.28 -14.86
C GLY A 451 2.90 3.50 -14.76
N ALA A 452 3.08 2.46 -15.56
CA ALA A 452 4.24 1.58 -15.47
C ALA A 452 5.54 2.24 -15.98
N LEU A 453 6.68 1.72 -15.54
CA LEU A 453 7.92 1.85 -16.32
C LEU A 453 7.89 0.80 -17.44
N VAL A 454 8.70 0.97 -18.47
CA VAL A 454 8.76 0.02 -19.58
C VAL A 454 10.20 -0.29 -20.01
N VAL A 455 10.48 -1.59 -20.17
CA VAL A 455 11.69 -2.09 -20.84
C VAL A 455 11.49 -1.97 -22.35
N ALA A 456 12.39 -1.25 -23.03
CA ALA A 456 12.37 -1.00 -24.46
C ALA A 456 13.50 -1.76 -25.17
N LEU A 457 13.16 -2.85 -25.85
CA LEU A 457 14.10 -3.67 -26.60
C LEU A 457 14.49 -2.97 -27.91
N CYS A 458 15.80 -2.82 -28.16
CA CYS A 458 16.34 -2.21 -29.37
C CYS A 458 16.30 -3.15 -30.60
N LEU A 459 15.11 -3.66 -30.92
CA LEU A 459 14.80 -4.45 -32.12
C LEU A 459 13.54 -3.91 -32.78
N ASP A 460 13.39 -4.14 -34.08
CA ASP A 460 12.22 -3.69 -34.84
C ASP A 460 11.76 -4.74 -35.86
N GLU A 461 11.12 -4.32 -36.95
CA GLU A 461 10.65 -5.19 -38.03
C GLU A 461 11.78 -5.97 -38.71
N ASP A 462 12.99 -5.40 -38.79
CA ASP A 462 14.17 -6.01 -39.44
C ASP A 462 15.01 -6.85 -38.45
N GLY A 463 14.57 -6.94 -37.18
CA GLY A 463 15.22 -7.71 -36.13
C GLY A 463 16.19 -6.88 -35.29
N ILE A 464 17.30 -7.49 -34.88
CA ILE A 464 18.29 -6.88 -33.98
C ILE A 464 19.44 -6.30 -34.81
N PRO A 465 19.70 -4.98 -34.80
CA PRO A 465 20.83 -4.42 -35.51
C PRO A 465 22.18 -4.89 -34.92
N SER A 466 23.12 -5.18 -35.81
CA SER A 466 24.50 -5.56 -35.46
C SER A 466 25.41 -4.35 -35.16
N THR A 467 24.93 -3.12 -35.33
CA THR A 467 25.70 -1.88 -35.12
C THR A 467 25.16 -1.03 -33.98
N VAL A 468 26.03 -0.20 -33.39
CA VAL A 468 25.67 0.75 -32.33
C VAL A 468 24.66 1.77 -32.86
N GLU A 469 24.90 2.30 -34.06
CA GLU A 469 24.04 3.28 -34.72
C GLU A 469 22.65 2.72 -34.99
N GLY A 470 22.57 1.46 -35.41
CA GLY A 470 21.30 0.77 -35.64
C GLY A 470 20.48 0.65 -34.36
N ARG A 471 21.07 0.14 -33.27
CA ARG A 471 20.39 0.02 -31.98
C ARG A 471 19.95 1.38 -31.43
N LEU A 472 20.80 2.39 -31.54
CA LEU A 472 20.48 3.76 -31.15
C LEU A 472 19.33 4.34 -31.98
N SER A 473 19.27 4.06 -33.28
CA SER A 473 18.19 4.55 -34.15
C SER A 473 16.83 3.98 -33.72
N ILE A 474 16.78 2.70 -33.34
CA ILE A 474 15.57 2.05 -32.81
C ILE A 474 15.21 2.67 -31.45
N ALA A 475 16.17 2.86 -30.55
CA ALA A 475 15.92 3.51 -29.26
C ALA A 475 15.29 4.92 -29.44
N LYS A 476 15.80 5.71 -30.40
CA LYS A 476 15.24 7.03 -30.76
C LYS A 476 13.82 6.91 -31.35
N LYS A 477 13.55 5.90 -32.19
CA LYS A 477 12.22 5.59 -32.73
C LYS A 477 11.22 5.31 -31.60
N ILE A 478 11.57 4.38 -30.70
CA ILE A 478 10.74 4.00 -29.54
C ILE A 478 10.46 5.21 -28.65
N TYR A 479 11.49 6.02 -28.34
CA TYR A 479 11.30 7.21 -27.52
C TYR A 479 10.36 8.23 -28.17
N ALA A 480 10.54 8.53 -29.45
CA ALA A 480 9.68 9.46 -30.18
C ALA A 480 8.22 8.99 -30.20
N GLU A 481 7.98 7.68 -30.28
CA GLU A 481 6.65 7.10 -30.20
C GLU A 481 6.05 7.20 -28.79
N ALA A 482 6.82 6.83 -27.76
CA ALA A 482 6.42 6.92 -26.37
C ALA A 482 5.99 8.34 -25.97
N GLN A 483 6.66 9.37 -26.50
CA GLN A 483 6.31 10.78 -26.28
C GLN A 483 4.89 11.13 -26.75
N LYS A 484 4.37 10.49 -27.80
CA LYS A 484 2.99 10.72 -28.28
C LYS A 484 1.94 10.29 -27.25
N TYR A 485 2.27 9.30 -26.42
CA TYR A 485 1.44 8.83 -25.31
C TYR A 485 1.69 9.60 -24.00
N GLY A 486 2.63 10.57 -24.02
CA GLY A 486 3.05 11.31 -22.84
C GLY A 486 3.84 10.45 -21.84
N ILE A 487 4.56 9.44 -22.34
CA ILE A 487 5.54 8.65 -21.58
C ILE A 487 6.87 9.40 -21.65
N ARG A 488 7.53 9.57 -20.50
CA ARG A 488 8.75 10.36 -20.38
C ARG A 488 9.98 9.47 -20.56
N ALA A 489 11.13 10.08 -20.86
CA ALA A 489 12.39 9.33 -20.97
C ALA A 489 12.71 8.58 -19.66
N GLU A 490 12.45 9.21 -18.51
CA GLU A 490 12.70 8.64 -17.19
C GLU A 490 11.84 7.40 -16.87
N ASP A 491 10.77 7.16 -17.62
CA ASP A 491 9.92 5.98 -17.47
C ASP A 491 10.31 4.83 -18.43
N ILE A 492 11.38 5.01 -19.23
CA ILE A 492 11.85 4.03 -20.23
C ILE A 492 13.24 3.50 -19.87
N LEU A 493 13.37 2.17 -19.85
CA LEU A 493 14.60 1.42 -19.66
C LEU A 493 14.98 0.75 -20.97
N PHE A 494 15.98 1.27 -21.68
CA PHE A 494 16.41 0.68 -22.95
C PHE A 494 17.28 -0.57 -22.72
N ASP A 495 16.89 -1.67 -23.35
CA ASP A 495 17.70 -2.88 -23.48
C ASP A 495 18.39 -2.87 -24.85
N SER A 496 19.72 -2.76 -24.83
CA SER A 496 20.54 -2.78 -26.04
C SER A 496 20.75 -4.19 -26.60
N LEU A 497 20.14 -5.21 -25.99
CA LEU A 497 20.12 -6.63 -26.33
C LEU A 497 21.49 -7.30 -26.20
N THR A 498 21.57 -8.24 -25.27
CA THR A 498 22.72 -9.13 -25.13
C THR A 498 22.57 -10.32 -26.06
N LEU A 499 23.50 -10.45 -27.00
CA LEU A 499 23.61 -11.60 -27.89
C LEU A 499 24.61 -12.62 -27.37
N THR A 500 24.47 -13.87 -27.80
CA THR A 500 25.28 -14.97 -27.28
C THR A 500 26.64 -15.04 -27.96
N LEU A 501 27.74 -15.00 -27.18
CA LEU A 501 29.12 -15.01 -27.68
C LEU A 501 29.47 -16.22 -28.53
N SER A 502 28.85 -17.39 -28.28
CA SER A 502 29.13 -18.61 -29.04
C SER A 502 28.72 -18.53 -30.52
N SER A 503 27.83 -17.61 -30.88
CA SER A 503 27.35 -17.40 -32.25
C SER A 503 27.60 -16.00 -32.80
N GLN A 504 27.61 -14.99 -31.93
CA GLN A 504 27.58 -13.56 -32.29
C GLN A 504 28.61 -12.81 -31.44
N GLN A 505 29.89 -13.15 -31.63
CA GLN A 505 30.97 -12.67 -30.79
C GLN A 505 31.29 -11.18 -31.01
N GLU A 506 31.17 -10.70 -32.24
CA GLU A 506 31.51 -9.31 -32.61
C GLU A 506 30.52 -8.31 -32.01
N GLU A 507 29.27 -8.73 -31.77
CA GLU A 507 28.18 -7.91 -31.28
C GLU A 507 28.19 -7.70 -29.75
N ALA A 508 29.01 -8.43 -29.00
CA ALA A 508 29.06 -8.30 -27.54
C ALA A 508 29.53 -6.90 -27.08
N LEU A 509 30.55 -6.34 -27.74
CA LEU A 509 31.01 -4.98 -27.45
C LEU A 509 30.03 -3.92 -27.98
N VAL A 510 29.31 -4.22 -29.07
CA VAL A 510 28.25 -3.36 -29.61
C VAL A 510 27.15 -3.13 -28.57
N THR A 511 26.78 -4.15 -27.78
CA THR A 511 25.83 -4.00 -26.66
C THR A 511 26.29 -2.94 -25.65
N LEU A 512 27.57 -2.94 -25.28
CA LEU A 512 28.14 -2.02 -24.30
C LEU A 512 28.26 -0.60 -24.84
N ASP A 513 28.69 -0.44 -26.08
CA ASP A 513 28.82 0.88 -26.69
C ASP A 513 27.45 1.48 -27.04
N ALA A 514 26.44 0.65 -27.33
CA ALA A 514 25.06 1.08 -27.45
C ALA A 514 24.48 1.60 -26.12
N ILE A 515 24.80 0.99 -24.96
CA ILE A 515 24.42 1.53 -23.63
C ILE A 515 24.93 2.97 -23.48
N LYS A 516 26.23 3.19 -23.74
CA LYS A 516 26.85 4.53 -23.65
C LYS A 516 26.18 5.51 -24.62
N ALA A 517 25.94 5.08 -25.85
CA ALA A 517 25.34 5.90 -26.90
C ALA A 517 23.91 6.33 -26.53
N ILE A 518 23.08 5.40 -26.04
CA ILE A 518 21.71 5.69 -25.61
C ILE A 518 21.68 6.70 -24.46
N LYS A 519 22.49 6.49 -23.41
CA LYS A 519 22.55 7.42 -22.27
C LYS A 519 22.99 8.82 -22.67
N LYS A 520 23.89 8.93 -23.65
CA LYS A 520 24.35 10.22 -24.17
C LYS A 520 23.29 10.94 -24.98
N GLU A 521 22.56 10.20 -25.81
CA GLU A 521 21.69 10.76 -26.86
C GLU A 521 20.23 10.90 -26.44
N ILE A 522 19.79 10.21 -25.39
CA ILE A 522 18.44 10.29 -24.82
C ILE A 522 18.55 10.61 -23.32
N PRO A 523 18.76 11.89 -22.95
CA PRO A 523 18.89 12.29 -21.55
C PRO A 523 17.65 11.91 -20.73
N GLY A 524 17.88 11.40 -19.51
CA GLY A 524 16.83 10.96 -18.60
C GLY A 524 16.45 9.48 -18.74
N ALA A 525 16.66 8.88 -19.92
CA ALA A 525 16.42 7.46 -20.12
C ALA A 525 17.38 6.59 -19.31
N LYS A 526 16.86 5.44 -18.88
CA LYS A 526 17.63 4.42 -18.16
C LYS A 526 17.98 3.28 -19.10
N THR A 527 18.90 2.44 -18.66
CA THR A 527 19.35 1.26 -19.40
C THR A 527 19.17 0.01 -18.56
N VAL A 528 18.73 -1.06 -19.21
CA VAL A 528 18.54 -2.39 -18.61
C VAL A 528 19.19 -3.44 -19.49
N LEU A 529 19.58 -4.57 -18.92
CA LEU A 529 20.18 -5.63 -19.70
C LEU A 529 19.95 -7.00 -19.06
N GLY A 530 19.48 -7.95 -19.86
CA GLY A 530 19.60 -9.39 -19.61
C GLY A 530 21.04 -9.85 -19.74
N VAL A 531 21.81 -9.81 -18.65
CA VAL A 531 23.27 -10.05 -18.69
C VAL A 531 23.56 -11.52 -18.97
N SER A 532 22.78 -12.44 -18.39
CA SER A 532 23.02 -13.89 -18.44
C SER A 532 23.00 -14.49 -19.86
N ASN A 533 22.43 -13.78 -20.85
CA ASN A 533 22.30 -14.24 -22.23
C ASN A 533 23.64 -14.33 -22.97
N ILE A 534 24.66 -13.58 -22.52
CA ILE A 534 25.98 -13.48 -23.15
C ILE A 534 26.69 -14.84 -23.27
N SER A 535 26.44 -15.73 -22.30
CA SER A 535 27.21 -16.96 -22.10
C SER A 535 26.49 -18.24 -22.54
N PHE A 536 25.31 -18.15 -23.16
CA PHE A 536 24.60 -19.36 -23.61
C PHE A 536 25.48 -20.21 -24.55
N GLY A 537 25.43 -21.53 -24.35
CA GLY A 537 26.24 -22.49 -25.11
C GLY A 537 27.73 -22.54 -24.76
N LEU A 538 28.23 -21.72 -23.83
CA LEU A 538 29.63 -21.73 -23.39
C LEU A 538 29.83 -22.46 -22.05
N PRO A 539 30.99 -23.13 -21.84
CA PRO A 539 31.37 -23.62 -20.52
C PRO A 539 31.74 -22.46 -19.59
N ARG A 540 31.68 -22.68 -18.27
CA ARG A 540 32.05 -21.69 -17.24
C ARG A 540 31.39 -20.32 -17.46
N ARG A 541 30.06 -20.36 -17.63
CA ARG A 541 29.19 -19.20 -17.83
C ARG A 541 29.37 -18.14 -16.74
N ASP A 542 29.64 -18.57 -15.51
CA ASP A 542 29.95 -17.75 -14.34
C ASP A 542 31.05 -16.71 -14.62
N ILE A 543 32.16 -17.12 -15.24
CA ILE A 543 33.30 -16.23 -15.54
C ILE A 543 32.91 -15.18 -16.57
N ILE A 544 32.29 -15.62 -17.67
CA ILE A 544 31.90 -14.73 -18.77
C ILE A 544 30.83 -13.74 -18.32
N ASN A 545 29.81 -14.22 -17.60
CA ASN A 545 28.76 -13.38 -17.05
C ASN A 545 29.34 -12.31 -16.14
N ALA A 546 30.19 -12.67 -15.17
CA ALA A 546 30.79 -11.72 -14.23
C ALA A 546 31.67 -10.65 -14.92
N ALA A 547 32.51 -11.07 -15.88
CA ALA A 547 33.37 -10.14 -16.64
C ALA A 547 32.54 -9.18 -17.50
N PHE A 548 31.60 -9.71 -18.29
CA PHE A 548 30.72 -8.90 -19.12
C PHE A 548 29.84 -7.96 -18.27
N PHE A 549 29.35 -8.45 -17.13
CA PHE A 549 28.54 -7.66 -16.21
C PHE A 549 29.30 -6.44 -15.67
N SER A 550 30.54 -6.63 -15.23
CA SER A 550 31.41 -5.55 -14.77
C SER A 550 31.61 -4.48 -15.86
N MET A 551 31.77 -4.91 -17.12
CA MET A 551 31.90 -4.03 -18.27
C MET A 551 30.59 -3.28 -18.57
N ALA A 552 29.43 -3.94 -18.45
CA ALA A 552 28.11 -3.33 -18.62
C ALA A 552 27.80 -2.28 -17.56
N LEU A 553 28.12 -2.57 -16.29
CA LEU A 553 28.02 -1.60 -15.20
C LEU A 553 28.87 -0.37 -15.48
N TYR A 554 30.13 -0.55 -15.89
CA TYR A 554 31.01 0.56 -16.28
C TYR A 554 30.52 1.33 -17.51
N ALA A 555 29.88 0.66 -18.47
CA ALA A 555 29.25 1.31 -19.63
C ALA A 555 28.05 2.18 -19.25
N GLY A 556 27.51 2.02 -18.04
CA GLY A 556 26.45 2.85 -17.49
C GLY A 556 25.14 2.11 -17.22
N LEU A 557 25.12 0.78 -17.17
CA LEU A 557 23.90 0.00 -16.91
C LEU A 557 23.19 0.46 -15.62
N ASP A 558 21.88 0.72 -15.68
CA ASP A 558 21.11 1.22 -14.53
C ASP A 558 20.33 0.10 -13.81
N ALA A 559 19.80 -0.86 -14.56
CA ALA A 559 19.10 -2.03 -14.04
C ALA A 559 19.63 -3.33 -14.64
N CYS A 560 19.77 -4.38 -13.83
CA CYS A 560 20.52 -5.58 -14.20
C CYS A 560 19.63 -6.81 -14.04
N ILE A 561 19.17 -7.40 -15.14
CA ILE A 561 18.45 -8.69 -15.10
C ILE A 561 19.52 -9.79 -15.00
N ILE A 562 19.67 -10.35 -13.79
CA ILE A 562 20.71 -11.33 -13.45
C ILE A 562 20.15 -12.41 -12.52
N ASN A 563 20.90 -13.50 -12.37
CA ASN A 563 20.70 -14.47 -11.30
C ASN A 563 21.42 -14.00 -10.01
N PRO A 564 20.71 -13.48 -8.98
CA PRO A 564 21.35 -12.99 -7.77
C PRO A 564 21.97 -14.13 -6.93
N LEU A 565 21.66 -15.40 -7.21
CA LEU A 565 22.29 -16.55 -6.54
C LEU A 565 23.68 -16.89 -7.11
N SER A 566 24.18 -16.17 -8.11
CA SER A 566 25.55 -16.34 -8.60
C SER A 566 26.50 -15.48 -7.78
N GLU A 567 27.37 -16.14 -7.02
CA GLU A 567 28.40 -15.49 -6.20
C GLU A 567 29.30 -14.57 -7.07
N GLU A 568 29.67 -14.99 -8.27
CA GLU A 568 30.54 -14.23 -9.17
C GLU A 568 29.88 -12.96 -9.71
N MET A 569 28.59 -13.02 -10.05
CA MET A 569 27.85 -11.84 -10.50
C MET A 569 27.61 -10.86 -9.35
N MET A 570 27.26 -11.38 -8.16
CA MET A 570 27.10 -10.54 -6.97
C MET A 570 28.43 -9.91 -6.51
N ALA A 571 29.54 -10.63 -6.61
CA ALA A 571 30.87 -10.07 -6.37
C ALA A 571 31.21 -8.95 -7.34
N SER A 572 30.86 -9.10 -8.62
CA SER A 572 31.04 -8.05 -9.64
C SER A 572 30.19 -6.82 -9.32
N PHE A 573 28.93 -7.01 -8.93
CA PHE A 573 28.02 -5.93 -8.54
C PHE A 573 28.52 -5.18 -7.31
N ASN A 574 28.84 -5.89 -6.23
CA ASN A 574 29.30 -5.30 -4.98
C ASN A 574 30.63 -4.55 -5.17
N ALA A 575 31.59 -5.16 -5.87
CA ALA A 575 32.86 -4.51 -6.19
C ALA A 575 32.65 -3.23 -7.02
N TYR A 576 31.79 -3.27 -8.04
CA TYR A 576 31.47 -2.08 -8.83
C TYR A 576 30.85 -0.99 -7.97
N ARG A 577 29.87 -1.31 -7.12
CA ARG A 577 29.25 -0.35 -6.20
C ARG A 577 30.27 0.33 -5.31
N THR A 578 31.23 -0.41 -4.76
CA THR A 578 32.31 0.15 -3.95
C THR A 578 33.24 1.05 -4.78
N ILE A 579 33.67 0.60 -5.96
CA ILE A 579 34.56 1.37 -6.85
C ILE A 579 33.89 2.67 -7.32
N ALA A 580 32.61 2.60 -7.67
CA ALA A 580 31.81 3.71 -8.17
C ALA A 580 31.21 4.59 -7.06
N ALA A 581 31.56 4.34 -5.80
CA ALA A 581 31.12 5.09 -4.62
C ALA A 581 29.59 5.09 -4.37
N PHE A 582 28.92 3.98 -4.68
CA PHE A 582 27.54 3.68 -4.30
C PHE A 582 27.42 2.91 -2.97
N ASP A 583 28.55 2.57 -2.36
CA ASP A 583 28.65 1.95 -1.04
C ASP A 583 29.37 2.92 -0.10
N ASP A 584 28.60 3.62 0.75
CA ASP A 584 29.15 4.63 1.65
C ASP A 584 30.21 4.00 2.55
N LYS A 585 31.44 4.52 2.47
CA LYS A 585 32.61 4.04 3.21
C LYS A 585 32.91 2.55 3.02
N ALA A 586 32.43 1.96 1.92
CA ALA A 586 32.57 0.52 1.62
C ALA A 586 31.96 -0.40 2.71
N LEU A 587 30.99 0.07 3.48
CA LEU A 587 30.44 -0.67 4.63
C LEU A 587 29.79 -1.98 4.19
N HIS A 588 28.99 -1.95 3.13
CA HIS A 588 28.31 -3.15 2.64
C HIS A 588 29.32 -4.18 2.11
N PHE A 589 30.35 -3.72 1.41
CA PHE A 589 31.43 -4.59 0.92
C PHE A 589 32.21 -5.23 2.07
N ILE A 590 32.55 -4.46 3.10
CA ILE A 590 33.25 -4.98 4.29
C ILE A 590 32.38 -5.99 5.02
N GLU A 591 31.11 -5.69 5.27
CA GLU A 591 30.17 -6.60 5.93
C GLU A 591 30.05 -7.93 5.15
N THR A 592 29.89 -7.83 3.83
CA THR A 592 29.69 -9.01 2.95
C THR A 592 30.95 -9.88 2.85
N TYR A 593 32.15 -9.28 2.77
CA TYR A 593 33.38 -10.03 2.45
C TYR A 593 34.36 -10.16 3.63
N SER A 594 34.11 -9.56 4.78
CA SER A 594 34.93 -9.77 5.97
C SER A 594 34.98 -11.26 6.34
N GLY A 595 36.18 -11.80 6.56
CA GLY A 595 36.36 -13.23 6.89
C GLY A 595 36.30 -14.21 5.71
N THR A 596 36.06 -13.75 4.48
CA THR A 596 36.01 -14.62 3.27
C THR A 596 37.40 -14.96 2.67
N GLN A 597 38.49 -14.59 3.35
CA GLN A 597 39.84 -14.94 2.89
C GLN A 597 40.01 -16.46 2.77
N LYS A 598 40.01 -16.96 1.53
CA LYS A 598 40.68 -18.21 1.19
C LYS A 598 42.16 -18.01 1.48
N ILE A 599 42.63 -18.51 2.62
CA ILE A 599 44.06 -18.70 2.89
C ILE A 599 44.59 -19.53 1.72
N SER A 600 45.34 -18.90 0.81
CA SER A 600 46.09 -19.64 -0.20
C SER A 600 47.11 -20.49 0.53
N SER A 601 46.86 -21.79 0.58
CA SER A 601 47.74 -22.81 1.15
C SER A 601 49.01 -22.99 0.31
N SER A 602 49.87 -21.98 0.25
CA SER A 602 51.15 -22.06 -0.48
C SER A 602 52.35 -21.35 0.18
N ILE A 603 52.22 -20.71 1.37
CA ILE A 603 53.39 -20.17 2.10
C ILE A 603 53.31 -20.39 3.63
N ALA A 604 52.84 -21.55 4.08
CA ALA A 604 52.90 -21.91 5.50
C ALA A 604 53.42 -23.35 5.72
N ASN A 605 54.61 -23.61 5.19
CA ASN A 605 55.46 -24.71 5.66
C ASN A 605 56.78 -24.10 6.16
N LYS A 606 56.77 -23.64 7.41
CA LYS A 606 57.87 -23.69 8.40
C LYS A 606 57.59 -22.72 9.54
N ALA A 607 57.06 -23.26 10.62
CA ALA A 607 57.52 -23.10 12.00
C ALA A 607 56.33 -23.35 12.92
N ALA A 608 56.27 -24.57 13.44
CA ALA A 608 55.45 -24.89 14.58
C ALA A 608 56.04 -24.20 15.83
N THR A 609 55.20 -23.48 16.56
CA THR A 609 55.24 -23.43 18.02
C THR A 609 53.81 -23.28 18.53
N LYS A 610 53.41 -24.24 19.35
CA LYS A 610 52.21 -24.24 20.18
C LYS A 610 52.28 -23.07 21.16
N GLU A 611 51.18 -22.35 21.36
CA GLU A 611 50.50 -22.23 22.65
C GLU A 611 49.27 -21.31 22.54
N ASP A 612 48.20 -21.75 23.20
CA ASP A 612 46.98 -21.08 23.67
C ASP A 612 46.36 -19.92 22.89
N LEU A 613 45.10 -20.14 22.49
CA LEU A 613 43.96 -19.26 22.79
C LEU A 613 42.66 -19.99 22.41
N SER A 614 42.07 -20.63 23.42
CA SER A 614 40.71 -21.14 23.44
C SER A 614 39.72 -19.98 23.62
N VAL A 615 39.14 -19.51 22.52
CA VAL A 615 37.88 -18.74 22.55
C VAL A 615 37.00 -19.21 21.39
N SER A 616 35.91 -19.88 21.80
CA SER A 616 34.67 -20.19 21.10
C SER A 616 34.54 -19.66 19.65
N LYS A 617 34.80 -20.56 18.68
CA LYS A 617 34.30 -20.47 17.30
C LYS A 617 33.32 -21.61 17.08
N GLU A 618 32.07 -21.43 17.49
CA GLU A 618 30.98 -22.38 17.19
C GLU A 618 29.68 -21.70 16.73
N THR A 619 29.72 -20.43 16.36
CA THR A 619 28.52 -19.73 15.88
C THR A 619 28.95 -18.78 14.78
N GLU A 620 28.78 -19.18 13.50
CA GLU A 620 28.65 -18.27 12.32
C GLU A 620 28.73 -18.98 10.95
N GLN A 621 28.93 -20.29 10.86
CA GLN A 621 28.89 -21.02 9.57
C GLN A 621 27.74 -22.03 9.43
N LYS A 622 26.54 -21.63 9.89
CA LYS A 622 25.27 -22.32 9.59
C LYS A 622 24.16 -21.29 9.31
N SER A 623 24.15 -20.66 8.13
CA SER A 623 22.97 -19.89 7.70
C SER A 623 22.80 -19.74 6.18
N LEU A 624 23.25 -20.72 5.39
CA LEU A 624 22.91 -20.80 3.95
C LEU A 624 21.90 -21.93 3.63
N PHE A 625 21.48 -22.70 4.65
CA PHE A 625 20.38 -23.67 4.58
C PHE A 625 19.75 -23.83 5.96
N ALA A 626 19.13 -22.78 6.51
CA ALA A 626 18.26 -22.98 7.67
C ALA A 626 17.03 -23.76 7.18
N LYS A 627 16.87 -25.02 7.63
CA LYS A 627 15.56 -25.68 7.57
C LYS A 627 14.63 -24.81 8.41
N ASP A 628 13.70 -24.09 7.77
CA ASP A 628 12.78 -23.20 8.46
C ASP A 628 12.04 -24.00 9.57
N ASP A 629 12.25 -23.63 10.83
CA ASP A 629 11.46 -24.15 11.94
C ASP A 629 10.05 -23.54 11.93
N LEU A 630 9.09 -24.15 12.62
CA LEU A 630 7.70 -23.69 12.62
C LEU A 630 7.57 -22.22 13.07
N GLN A 631 8.42 -21.79 14.00
CA GLN A 631 8.47 -20.40 14.46
C GLN A 631 8.82 -19.45 13.31
N THR A 632 9.86 -19.75 12.53
CA THR A 632 10.27 -18.97 11.36
C THR A 632 9.19 -18.96 10.28
N ILE A 633 8.55 -20.10 10.02
CA ILE A 633 7.43 -20.23 9.07
C ILE A 633 6.28 -19.28 9.46
N ILE A 634 5.91 -19.24 10.75
CA ILE A 634 4.86 -18.35 11.26
C ILE A 634 5.28 -16.88 11.17
N ILE A 635 6.50 -16.55 11.59
CA ILE A 635 7.04 -15.17 11.52
C ILE A 635 7.05 -14.69 10.06
N LYS A 636 7.35 -15.56 9.10
CA LYS A 636 7.37 -15.23 7.66
C LYS A 636 5.99 -15.29 6.99
N GLY A 637 4.95 -15.81 7.66
CA GLY A 637 3.62 -15.93 7.07
C GLY A 637 3.50 -17.01 5.98
N GLN A 638 4.33 -18.06 6.03
CA GLN A 638 4.39 -19.11 5.02
C GLN A 638 3.30 -20.17 5.23
N VAL A 639 2.05 -19.83 4.89
CA VAL A 639 0.85 -20.65 5.09
C VAL A 639 1.02 -22.08 4.57
N ASP A 640 1.58 -22.25 3.37
CA ASP A 640 1.70 -23.57 2.72
C ASP A 640 2.75 -24.50 3.35
N LYS A 641 3.71 -23.93 4.09
CA LYS A 641 4.73 -24.73 4.79
C LYS A 641 4.32 -25.13 6.19
N ALA A 642 3.31 -24.48 6.77
CA ALA A 642 2.87 -24.72 8.14
C ALA A 642 2.48 -26.18 8.38
N GLU A 643 1.71 -26.76 7.46
CA GLU A 643 1.18 -28.12 7.60
C GLU A 643 2.28 -29.18 7.67
N SER A 644 3.13 -29.21 6.64
CA SER A 644 4.23 -30.16 6.56
C SER A 644 5.21 -30.05 7.74
N CYS A 645 5.40 -28.84 8.28
CA CYS A 645 6.26 -28.64 9.44
C CYS A 645 5.62 -29.16 10.74
N VAL A 646 4.32 -28.93 10.94
CA VAL A 646 3.58 -29.46 12.09
C VAL A 646 3.56 -30.99 12.08
N GLU A 647 3.25 -31.61 10.93
CA GLU A 647 3.27 -33.08 10.79
C GLU A 647 4.63 -33.66 11.17
N LYS A 648 5.71 -33.02 10.70
CA LYS A 648 7.06 -33.44 11.02
C LYS A 648 7.36 -33.33 12.52
N LEU A 649 6.96 -32.23 13.18
CA LEU A 649 7.17 -32.05 14.62
C LEU A 649 6.38 -33.05 15.47
N LEU A 650 5.16 -33.39 15.04
CA LEU A 650 4.34 -34.43 15.67
C LEU A 650 4.99 -35.82 15.49
N HIS A 651 5.50 -36.13 14.30
CA HIS A 651 6.26 -37.36 14.04
C HIS A 651 7.57 -37.45 14.84
N GLU A 652 8.22 -36.32 15.11
CA GLU A 652 9.40 -36.21 15.98
C GLU A 652 9.07 -36.34 17.49
N GLY A 653 7.80 -36.54 17.85
CA GLY A 653 7.35 -36.85 19.21
C GLY A 653 7.05 -35.64 20.09
N LYS A 654 6.95 -34.42 19.52
CA LYS A 654 6.48 -33.25 20.28
C LYS A 654 4.97 -33.36 20.53
N THR A 655 4.52 -32.98 21.72
CA THR A 655 3.08 -32.92 22.00
C THR A 655 2.46 -31.68 21.35
N ALA A 656 1.14 -31.73 21.11
CA ALA A 656 0.37 -30.59 20.62
C ALA A 656 0.60 -29.31 21.47
N LEU A 657 0.64 -29.46 22.80
CA LEU A 657 0.89 -28.35 23.73
C LEU A 657 2.32 -27.81 23.59
N ASP A 658 3.33 -28.68 23.44
CA ASP A 658 4.72 -28.25 23.25
C ASP A 658 4.90 -27.44 21.95
N ILE A 659 4.14 -27.79 20.90
CA ILE A 659 4.16 -27.04 19.63
C ILE A 659 3.51 -25.66 19.82
N ILE A 660 2.37 -25.61 20.51
CA ILE A 660 1.65 -24.35 20.77
C ILE A 660 2.50 -23.41 21.64
N ASP A 661 2.91 -23.86 22.82
CA ASP A 661 3.59 -23.02 23.81
C ASP A 661 5.07 -22.78 23.45
N GLY A 662 5.71 -23.74 22.78
CA GLY A 662 7.13 -23.67 22.43
C GLY A 662 7.43 -23.04 21.07
N CYS A 663 6.48 -23.05 20.12
CA CYS A 663 6.71 -22.53 18.76
C CYS A 663 5.71 -21.43 18.39
N ILE A 664 4.40 -21.69 18.50
CA ILE A 664 3.35 -20.79 18.00
C ILE A 664 3.25 -19.51 18.84
N VAL A 665 3.13 -19.63 20.16
CA VAL A 665 3.00 -18.47 21.06
C VAL A 665 4.22 -17.55 20.98
N PRO A 666 5.48 -18.05 21.04
CA PRO A 666 6.65 -17.21 20.84
C PRO A 666 6.72 -16.53 19.47
N ALA A 667 6.27 -17.20 18.40
CA ALA A 667 6.22 -16.61 17.07
C ALA A 667 5.24 -15.42 17.02
N LEU A 668 4.03 -15.59 17.56
CA LEU A 668 3.02 -14.54 17.61
C LEU A 668 3.46 -13.34 18.46
N ASP A 669 4.17 -13.57 19.57
CA ASP A 669 4.70 -12.49 20.40
C ASP A 669 5.80 -11.69 19.67
N ILE A 670 6.61 -12.32 18.81
CA ILE A 670 7.57 -11.63 17.94
C ILE A 670 6.84 -10.81 16.87
N VAL A 671 5.90 -11.42 16.15
CA VAL A 671 5.10 -10.74 15.12
C VAL A 671 4.37 -9.53 15.72
N GLY A 672 3.82 -9.67 16.93
CA GLY A 672 3.16 -8.58 17.63
C GLY A 672 4.10 -7.42 17.96
N LYS A 673 5.30 -7.70 18.51
CA LYS A 673 6.32 -6.67 18.78
C LYS A 673 6.83 -6.00 17.50
N GLU A 674 6.97 -6.75 16.42
CA GLU A 674 7.37 -6.21 15.11
C GLU A 674 6.27 -5.31 14.52
N TYR A 675 5.00 -5.64 14.73
CA TYR A 675 3.88 -4.78 14.35
C TYR A 675 3.85 -3.48 15.17
N GLU A 676 4.00 -3.55 16.50
CA GLU A 676 4.05 -2.35 17.37
C GLU A 676 5.23 -1.43 17.06
N SER A 677 6.38 -2.00 16.67
CA SER A 677 7.58 -1.24 16.29
C SER A 677 7.55 -0.74 14.84
N GLY A 678 6.51 -1.05 14.07
CA GLY A 678 6.38 -0.68 12.66
C GLY A 678 7.36 -1.41 11.72
N LYS A 679 7.93 -2.53 12.17
CA LYS A 679 8.77 -3.42 11.34
C LYS A 679 7.92 -4.38 10.49
N LYS A 680 6.74 -4.76 11.00
CA LYS A 680 5.70 -5.48 10.26
C LYS A 680 4.44 -4.65 10.18
N PHE A 681 3.64 -4.90 9.16
CA PHE A 681 2.38 -4.21 8.94
C PHE A 681 1.21 -5.19 8.97
N LEU A 682 0.01 -4.64 8.79
CA LEU A 682 -1.22 -5.41 8.87
C LEU A 682 -1.22 -6.63 7.92
N PRO A 683 -0.74 -6.54 6.66
CA PRO A 683 -0.62 -7.71 5.80
C PRO A 683 0.16 -8.88 6.40
N GLN A 684 1.34 -8.61 6.95
CA GLN A 684 2.20 -9.63 7.53
C GLN A 684 1.58 -10.20 8.81
N LEU A 685 0.89 -9.38 9.59
CA LEU A 685 0.16 -9.84 10.78
C LEU A 685 -0.96 -10.83 10.41
N LEU A 686 -1.75 -10.51 9.38
CA LEU A 686 -2.83 -11.38 8.88
C LEU A 686 -2.29 -12.66 8.24
N LEU A 687 -1.16 -12.60 7.55
CA LEU A 687 -0.48 -13.78 7.02
C LEU A 687 0.04 -14.71 8.13
N SER A 688 0.68 -14.15 9.15
CA SER A 688 1.10 -14.93 10.33
C SER A 688 -0.10 -15.55 11.03
N ALA A 689 -1.21 -14.83 11.15
CA ALA A 689 -2.48 -15.32 11.68
C ALA A 689 -3.03 -16.53 10.89
N GLU A 690 -3.11 -16.40 9.56
CA GLU A 690 -3.56 -17.47 8.67
C GLU A 690 -2.65 -18.70 8.76
N THR A 691 -1.34 -18.48 8.80
CA THR A 691 -0.33 -19.54 8.97
C THR A 691 -0.53 -20.30 10.28
N VAL A 692 -0.80 -19.57 11.36
CA VAL A 692 -1.11 -20.13 12.68
C VAL A 692 -2.43 -20.90 12.66
N SER A 693 -3.47 -20.35 12.04
CA SER A 693 -4.78 -21.01 11.91
C SER A 693 -4.67 -22.36 11.18
N LYS A 694 -3.90 -22.41 10.09
CA LYS A 694 -3.64 -23.65 9.34
C LYS A 694 -2.85 -24.67 10.17
N ALA A 695 -1.80 -24.22 10.87
CA ALA A 695 -1.06 -25.06 11.83
C ALA A 695 -1.96 -25.61 12.94
N PHE A 696 -2.79 -24.77 13.56
CA PHE A 696 -3.73 -25.16 14.61
C PHE A 696 -4.79 -26.15 14.11
N GLY A 697 -5.27 -26.02 12.88
CA GLY A 697 -6.23 -26.96 12.29
C GLY A 697 -5.74 -28.40 12.36
N LEU A 698 -4.47 -28.65 12.04
CA LEU A 698 -3.85 -29.97 12.15
C LEU A 698 -3.64 -30.40 13.61
N ILE A 699 -3.18 -29.49 14.47
CA ILE A 699 -2.98 -29.78 15.89
C ILE A 699 -4.32 -30.20 16.54
N LYS A 700 -5.43 -29.52 16.22
CA LYS A 700 -6.78 -29.88 16.67
C LYS A 700 -7.22 -31.24 16.15
N ALA A 701 -6.96 -31.53 14.87
CA ALA A 701 -7.27 -32.85 14.30
C ALA A 701 -6.51 -33.99 15.01
N GLU A 702 -5.28 -33.75 15.47
CA GLU A 702 -4.49 -34.72 16.22
C GLU A 702 -4.90 -34.84 17.69
N LEU A 703 -5.25 -33.72 18.35
CA LEU A 703 -5.84 -33.71 19.70
C LEU A 703 -7.17 -34.49 19.75
N ALA A 704 -8.00 -34.34 18.73
CA ALA A 704 -9.25 -35.09 18.60
C ALA A 704 -9.04 -36.60 18.49
N LYS A 705 -7.96 -37.06 17.85
CA LYS A 705 -7.59 -38.48 17.77
C LYS A 705 -7.07 -39.05 19.09
N THR A 706 -6.47 -38.22 19.93
CA THR A 706 -5.91 -38.63 21.23
C THR A 706 -6.94 -38.55 22.37
N GLY A 707 -8.19 -38.17 22.09
CA GLY A 707 -9.28 -38.11 23.07
C GLY A 707 -9.16 -36.94 24.06
N ILE A 708 -8.25 -35.99 23.79
CA ILE A 708 -8.08 -34.77 24.58
C ILE A 708 -9.07 -33.74 24.00
N GLN A 709 -10.14 -33.44 24.75
CA GLN A 709 -11.02 -32.32 24.40
C GLN A 709 -10.26 -31.01 24.59
N ASP A 710 -10.27 -30.20 23.53
CA ASP A 710 -9.71 -28.85 23.48
C ASP A 710 -10.56 -27.94 24.40
N GLU A 711 -10.09 -27.65 25.62
CA GLU A 711 -10.68 -26.59 26.43
C GLU A 711 -10.18 -25.25 25.87
N ALA A 712 -11.03 -24.55 25.10
CA ALA A 712 -10.76 -23.19 24.68
C ALA A 712 -10.38 -22.33 25.89
N LYS A 713 -9.37 -21.45 25.76
CA LYS A 713 -8.89 -20.60 26.87
C LYS A 713 -10.01 -19.73 27.47
N GLY A 714 -11.05 -19.47 26.68
CA GLY A 714 -12.28 -18.81 27.06
C GLY A 714 -13.02 -18.29 25.82
N THR A 715 -14.32 -18.01 25.97
CA THR A 715 -15.16 -17.43 24.92
C THR A 715 -15.27 -15.91 25.12
N ILE A 716 -15.04 -15.14 24.05
CA ILE A 716 -15.05 -13.68 24.02
C ILE A 716 -16.09 -13.21 23.00
N LEU A 717 -17.00 -12.33 23.40
CA LEU A 717 -17.96 -11.71 22.47
C LEU A 717 -17.37 -10.41 21.93
N ILE A 718 -17.47 -10.19 20.62
CA ILE A 718 -17.06 -8.92 20.01
C ILE A 718 -18.15 -8.38 19.08
N ALA A 719 -18.32 -7.06 19.03
CA ALA A 719 -19.29 -6.40 18.17
C ALA A 719 -18.82 -4.99 17.76
N THR A 720 -19.15 -4.58 16.53
CA THR A 720 -19.13 -3.16 16.18
C THR A 720 -20.51 -2.58 16.52
N VAL A 721 -20.52 -1.49 17.28
CA VAL A 721 -21.74 -0.93 17.86
C VAL A 721 -22.70 -0.42 16.78
N GLU A 722 -23.98 -0.34 17.14
CA GLU A 722 -25.06 0.20 16.31
C GLU A 722 -24.68 1.52 15.62
N GLY A 723 -25.09 1.66 14.36
CA GLY A 723 -24.78 2.76 13.47
C GLY A 723 -23.36 2.75 12.89
N ASP A 724 -22.49 1.83 13.33
CA ASP A 724 -21.12 1.73 12.83
C ASP A 724 -20.93 0.48 11.96
N ILE A 725 -20.71 0.73 10.67
CA ILE A 725 -20.51 -0.31 9.67
C ILE A 725 -19.03 -0.67 9.45
N HIS A 726 -18.11 -0.05 10.19
CA HIS A 726 -16.68 -0.30 10.04
C HIS A 726 -16.25 -1.46 10.94
N ASP A 727 -15.82 -2.56 10.35
CA ASP A 727 -15.52 -3.79 11.07
C ASP A 727 -14.08 -4.29 10.88
N ILE A 728 -13.24 -3.56 10.14
CA ILE A 728 -11.82 -3.91 9.94
C ILE A 728 -11.12 -4.11 11.29
N GLY A 729 -11.19 -3.12 12.20
CA GLY A 729 -10.55 -3.21 13.50
C GLY A 729 -11.03 -4.39 14.34
N LYS A 730 -12.35 -4.62 14.38
CA LYS A 730 -12.97 -5.77 15.06
C LYS A 730 -12.49 -7.10 14.46
N ASN A 731 -12.44 -7.20 13.14
CA ASN A 731 -12.03 -8.43 12.45
C ASN A 731 -10.54 -8.74 12.68
N ILE A 732 -9.69 -7.71 12.81
CA ILE A 732 -8.29 -7.89 13.22
C ILE A 732 -8.22 -8.41 14.67
N VAL A 733 -8.98 -7.81 15.59
CA VAL A 733 -9.06 -8.28 16.99
C VAL A 733 -9.56 -9.73 17.05
N LYS A 734 -10.59 -10.07 16.27
CA LYS A 734 -11.12 -11.43 16.13
C LYS A 734 -10.01 -12.40 15.74
N ALA A 735 -9.38 -12.14 14.59
CA ALA A 735 -8.34 -13.01 14.05
C ALA A 735 -7.21 -13.19 15.07
N MET A 736 -6.76 -12.11 15.71
CA MET A 736 -5.74 -12.16 16.76
C MET A 736 -6.17 -13.00 17.96
N LEU A 737 -7.37 -12.80 18.50
CA LEU A 737 -7.85 -13.59 19.64
C LEU A 737 -7.98 -15.08 19.29
N GLU A 738 -8.51 -15.40 18.12
CA GLU A 738 -8.61 -16.79 17.62
C GLU A 738 -7.21 -17.43 17.52
N ASN A 739 -6.20 -16.72 17.00
CA ASN A 739 -4.82 -17.22 16.91
C ASN A 739 -4.17 -17.51 18.26
N TYR A 740 -4.57 -16.80 19.32
CA TYR A 740 -4.06 -17.02 20.67
C TYR A 740 -4.81 -18.13 21.43
N GLY A 741 -5.79 -18.79 20.77
CA GLY A 741 -6.52 -19.93 21.30
C GLY A 741 -7.82 -19.58 22.04
N TYR A 742 -8.39 -18.39 21.79
CA TYR A 742 -9.69 -17.99 22.32
C TYR A 742 -10.80 -18.33 21.33
N GLU A 743 -11.99 -18.66 21.84
CA GLU A 743 -13.19 -18.74 21.02
C GLU A 743 -13.81 -17.34 20.91
N VAL A 744 -14.15 -16.89 19.70
CA VAL A 744 -14.67 -15.54 19.48
C VAL A 744 -16.07 -15.59 18.90
N LEU A 745 -17.06 -15.13 19.68
CA LEU A 745 -18.42 -14.90 19.24
C LEU A 745 -18.53 -13.51 18.63
N ASP A 746 -18.40 -13.45 17.31
CA ASP A 746 -18.46 -12.22 16.54
C ASP A 746 -19.89 -11.92 16.10
N LEU A 747 -20.48 -10.85 16.67
CA LEU A 747 -21.84 -10.42 16.32
C LEU A 747 -21.91 -9.60 15.03
N GLY A 748 -20.76 -9.29 14.43
CA GLY A 748 -20.69 -8.46 13.22
C GLY A 748 -20.72 -6.97 13.55
N LYS A 749 -21.31 -6.21 12.63
CA LYS A 749 -21.36 -4.75 12.63
C LYS A 749 -22.78 -4.23 12.66
N ASP A 750 -22.94 -2.97 13.02
CA ASP A 750 -24.25 -2.36 13.23
C ASP A 750 -25.12 -3.14 14.23
N VAL A 751 -24.53 -3.52 15.37
CA VAL A 751 -25.17 -4.41 16.34
C VAL A 751 -25.82 -3.59 17.47
N SER A 752 -27.13 -3.78 17.66
CA SER A 752 -27.90 -3.12 18.72
C SER A 752 -27.41 -3.49 20.12
N ALA A 753 -27.60 -2.56 21.07
CA ALA A 753 -27.22 -2.79 22.48
C ALA A 753 -27.91 -4.02 23.08
N GLU A 754 -29.19 -4.23 22.76
CA GLU A 754 -30.00 -5.36 23.21
C GLU A 754 -29.43 -6.67 22.70
N THR A 755 -29.10 -6.75 21.42
CA THR A 755 -28.52 -7.96 20.80
C THR A 755 -27.22 -8.37 21.47
N VAL A 756 -26.32 -7.41 21.74
CA VAL A 756 -25.08 -7.66 22.48
C VAL A 756 -25.38 -8.19 23.87
N CYS A 757 -26.31 -7.55 24.57
CA CYS A 757 -26.64 -7.87 25.96
C CYS A 757 -27.29 -9.25 26.10
N ASP A 758 -28.27 -9.56 25.25
CA ASP A 758 -29.02 -10.81 25.29
C ASP A 758 -28.10 -12.00 25.00
N LEU A 759 -27.24 -11.90 23.99
CA LEU A 759 -26.29 -12.96 23.66
C LEU A 759 -25.18 -13.10 24.70
N ALA A 760 -24.71 -12.00 25.29
CA ALA A 760 -23.73 -12.06 26.38
C ALA A 760 -24.26 -12.82 27.60
N VAL A 761 -25.54 -12.61 27.94
CA VAL A 761 -26.23 -13.31 29.03
C VAL A 761 -26.50 -14.78 28.65
N GLU A 762 -27.09 -15.02 27.48
CA GLU A 762 -27.47 -16.36 27.01
C GLU A 762 -26.25 -17.31 26.96
N LYS A 763 -25.11 -16.81 26.48
CA LYS A 763 -23.87 -17.59 26.34
C LYS A 763 -22.93 -17.49 27.55
N ASN A 764 -23.34 -16.82 28.62
CA ASN A 764 -22.54 -16.60 29.84
C ASN A 764 -21.12 -16.07 29.56
N ILE A 765 -21.04 -15.05 28.70
CA ILE A 765 -19.77 -14.47 28.25
C ILE A 765 -19.13 -13.66 29.37
N ARG A 766 -17.83 -13.86 29.61
CA ARG A 766 -17.08 -13.12 30.65
C ARG A 766 -16.38 -11.87 30.12
N LEU A 767 -15.92 -11.87 28.86
CA LEU A 767 -15.22 -10.75 28.24
C LEU A 767 -15.96 -10.30 26.98
N ILE A 768 -16.32 -9.02 26.93
CA ILE A 768 -17.04 -8.39 25.82
C ILE A 768 -16.16 -7.28 25.24
N GLY A 769 -15.96 -7.30 23.92
CA GLY A 769 -15.24 -6.28 23.17
C GLY A 769 -16.18 -5.44 22.30
N LEU A 770 -16.18 -4.13 22.50
CA LEU A 770 -16.97 -3.19 21.66
C LEU A 770 -16.04 -2.33 20.80
N SER A 771 -16.40 -2.16 19.53
CA SER A 771 -15.65 -1.34 18.58
C SER A 771 -16.51 -0.21 17.99
N ALA A 772 -15.91 0.96 17.81
CA ALA A 772 -16.47 2.08 17.04
C ALA A 772 -15.36 2.84 16.30
N LEU A 773 -15.55 3.12 15.02
CA LEU A 773 -14.63 3.92 14.19
C LEU A 773 -15.11 5.35 14.00
N MET A 774 -16.42 5.58 13.91
CA MET A 774 -16.96 6.92 13.69
C MET A 774 -17.19 7.66 15.00
N THR A 775 -16.89 8.96 15.03
CA THR A 775 -17.21 9.81 16.19
C THR A 775 -18.70 9.84 16.51
N THR A 776 -19.56 9.63 15.49
CA THR A 776 -21.02 9.55 15.60
C THR A 776 -21.52 8.35 16.38
N THR A 777 -20.80 7.23 16.36
CA THR A 777 -21.29 5.92 16.85
C THR A 777 -20.78 5.58 18.25
N VAL A 778 -19.81 6.33 18.76
CA VAL A 778 -19.24 6.15 20.10
C VAL A 778 -20.31 6.23 21.20
N LEU A 779 -21.36 7.04 21.01
CA LEU A 779 -22.49 7.12 21.95
C LEU A 779 -23.26 5.81 22.11
N ASN A 780 -23.35 5.01 21.05
CA ASN A 780 -24.02 3.71 21.11
C ASN A 780 -23.20 2.70 21.92
N MET A 781 -21.87 2.86 21.96
CA MET A 781 -21.02 2.07 22.87
C MET A 781 -21.37 2.32 24.35
N GLU A 782 -21.59 3.58 24.74
CA GLU A 782 -22.01 3.92 26.10
C GLU A 782 -23.38 3.31 26.44
N LYS A 783 -24.34 3.33 25.48
CA LYS A 783 -25.65 2.69 25.65
C LYS A 783 -25.51 1.19 25.92
N THR A 784 -24.70 0.49 25.12
CA THR A 784 -24.45 -0.95 25.28
C THR A 784 -23.83 -1.27 26.65
N ILE A 785 -22.84 -0.48 27.09
CA ILE A 785 -22.22 -0.69 28.40
C ILE A 785 -23.23 -0.50 29.52
N LYS A 786 -24.05 0.56 29.47
CA LYS A 786 -25.09 0.80 30.49
C LYS A 786 -26.06 -0.37 30.58
N LEU A 787 -26.52 -0.89 29.43
CA LEU A 787 -27.44 -2.03 29.40
C LEU A 787 -26.81 -3.30 30.01
N LEU A 788 -25.56 -3.60 29.66
CA LEU A 788 -24.81 -4.72 30.25
C LEU A 788 -24.68 -4.59 31.77
N ARG A 789 -24.35 -3.39 32.28
CA ARG A 789 -24.25 -3.11 33.72
C ARG A 789 -25.59 -3.18 34.44
N GLU A 790 -26.69 -2.85 33.77
CA GLU A 790 -28.04 -3.05 34.33
C GLU A 790 -28.36 -4.53 34.46
N LYS A 791 -28.02 -5.35 33.46
CA LYS A 791 -28.21 -6.81 33.52
C LYS A 791 -27.34 -7.51 34.57
N GLU A 792 -26.15 -7.01 34.86
CA GLU A 792 -25.32 -7.51 35.98
C GLU A 792 -26.06 -7.48 37.33
N LYS A 793 -27.03 -6.57 37.52
CA LYS A 793 -27.83 -6.50 38.76
C LYS A 793 -28.80 -7.68 38.90
N GLU A 794 -29.17 -8.30 37.78
CA GLU A 794 -30.17 -9.37 37.69
C GLU A 794 -29.53 -10.77 37.61
N MET A 795 -28.19 -10.86 37.46
CA MET A 795 -27.47 -12.12 37.29
C MET A 795 -26.33 -12.33 38.29
N ALA A 796 -26.01 -13.59 38.57
CA ALA A 796 -24.85 -13.97 39.37
C ALA A 796 -23.60 -14.05 38.49
N GLY A 797 -23.04 -12.91 38.10
CA GLY A 797 -21.85 -12.82 37.24
C GLY A 797 -21.47 -11.37 36.97
N LYS A 798 -20.24 -11.14 36.51
CA LYS A 798 -19.77 -9.80 36.10
C LYS A 798 -19.16 -9.88 34.70
N PHE A 799 -19.63 -9.03 33.81
CA PHE A 799 -19.01 -8.77 32.52
C PHE A 799 -17.75 -7.95 32.71
N THR A 800 -16.69 -8.38 32.05
CA THR A 800 -15.53 -7.54 31.79
C THR A 800 -15.69 -6.94 30.41
N ILE A 801 -15.66 -5.62 30.30
CA ILE A 801 -15.89 -4.91 29.05
C ILE A 801 -14.60 -4.22 28.62
N MET A 802 -14.10 -4.58 27.44
CA MET A 802 -13.03 -3.87 26.76
C MET A 802 -13.59 -3.08 25.58
N VAL A 803 -13.06 -1.89 25.36
CA VAL A 803 -13.48 -1.02 24.25
C VAL A 803 -12.28 -0.57 23.43
N GLY A 804 -12.47 -0.36 22.13
CA GLY A 804 -11.43 0.14 21.23
C GLY A 804 -12.02 0.78 19.97
N GLY A 805 -11.13 1.36 19.15
CA GLY A 805 -11.50 2.03 17.90
C GLY A 805 -10.80 3.37 17.71
N ALA A 806 -10.71 3.83 16.46
CA ALA A 806 -9.84 4.94 16.07
C ALA A 806 -10.18 6.28 16.76
N VAL A 807 -11.43 6.44 17.17
CA VAL A 807 -11.95 7.67 17.81
C VAL A 807 -12.01 7.56 19.33
N LEU A 808 -11.60 6.43 19.92
CA LEU A 808 -11.60 6.21 21.36
C LEU A 808 -10.30 6.66 22.02
N THR A 809 -10.40 7.06 23.29
CA THR A 809 -9.28 7.34 24.17
C THR A 809 -9.45 6.58 25.49
N GLU A 810 -8.35 6.38 26.21
CA GLU A 810 -8.37 5.69 27.51
C GLU A 810 -9.27 6.40 28.53
N ASP A 811 -9.23 7.73 28.56
CA ASP A 811 -10.04 8.55 29.47
C ASP A 811 -11.54 8.40 29.17
N TYR A 812 -11.89 8.34 27.89
CA TYR A 812 -13.29 8.16 27.50
C TYR A 812 -13.79 6.75 27.84
N ALA A 813 -12.99 5.71 27.56
CA ALA A 813 -13.32 4.33 27.92
C ALA A 813 -13.69 4.21 29.42
N LYS A 814 -12.92 4.87 30.29
CA LYS A 814 -13.22 4.95 31.74
C LYS A 814 -14.53 5.67 32.03
N THR A 815 -14.80 6.78 31.32
CA THR A 815 -16.00 7.60 31.51
C THR A 815 -17.28 6.85 31.18
N ILE A 816 -17.27 6.00 30.14
CA ILE A 816 -18.42 5.19 29.74
C ILE A 816 -18.58 3.89 30.54
N GLY A 817 -17.69 3.62 31.50
CA GLY A 817 -17.78 2.45 32.38
C GLY A 817 -17.19 1.15 31.82
N ALA A 818 -16.32 1.24 30.81
CA ALA A 818 -15.53 0.09 30.35
C ALA A 818 -14.45 -0.27 31.39
N ASP A 819 -14.13 -1.56 31.53
CA ASP A 819 -13.07 -2.03 32.42
C ASP A 819 -11.68 -1.85 31.79
N PHE A 820 -11.59 -1.92 30.46
CA PHE A 820 -10.34 -1.81 29.71
C PHE A 820 -10.48 -0.98 28.43
N TYR A 821 -9.41 -0.24 28.12
CA TYR A 821 -9.20 0.35 26.80
C TYR A 821 -8.16 -0.47 26.05
N ALA A 822 -8.50 -0.91 24.84
CA ALA A 822 -7.58 -1.58 23.93
C ALA A 822 -7.19 -0.60 22.81
N LYS A 823 -5.97 -0.08 22.88
CA LYS A 823 -5.42 0.85 21.87
C LYS A 823 -5.19 0.17 20.50
N ASP A 824 -4.99 -1.14 20.50
CA ASP A 824 -4.70 -1.97 19.33
C ASP A 824 -5.12 -3.43 19.59
N ALA A 825 -5.02 -4.28 18.56
CA ALA A 825 -5.44 -5.69 18.64
C ALA A 825 -4.60 -6.53 19.62
N LEU A 826 -3.31 -6.20 19.81
CA LEU A 826 -2.45 -6.89 20.77
C LEU A 826 -2.86 -6.57 22.21
N ALA A 827 -3.23 -5.32 22.49
CA ALA A 827 -3.78 -4.93 23.78
C ALA A 827 -5.03 -5.75 24.13
N SER A 828 -5.91 -6.04 23.15
CA SER A 828 -7.06 -6.94 23.35
C SER A 828 -6.64 -8.35 23.76
N VAL A 829 -5.59 -8.90 23.13
CA VAL A 829 -5.02 -10.22 23.52
C VAL A 829 -4.43 -10.18 24.93
N GLN A 830 -3.71 -9.12 25.29
CA GLN A 830 -3.16 -8.96 26.65
C GLN A 830 -4.26 -8.88 27.72
N ILE A 831 -5.35 -8.17 27.41
CA ILE A 831 -6.54 -8.12 28.27
C ILE A 831 -7.14 -9.53 28.41
N ALA A 832 -7.33 -10.25 27.31
CA ALA A 832 -7.83 -11.63 27.35
C ALA A 832 -6.93 -12.56 28.18
N LYS A 833 -5.60 -12.46 28.02
CA LYS A 833 -4.62 -13.18 28.86
C LYS A 833 -4.78 -12.86 30.35
N LYS A 834 -5.07 -11.60 30.71
CA LYS A 834 -5.30 -11.20 32.10
C LYS A 834 -6.60 -11.76 32.70
N ILE A 835 -7.64 -11.93 31.87
CA ILE A 835 -8.96 -12.39 32.34
C ILE A 835 -9.06 -13.92 32.41
N PHE A 836 -8.45 -14.61 31.45
CA PHE A 836 -8.54 -16.06 31.29
C PHE A 836 -7.25 -16.81 31.63
N GLY A 837 -6.11 -16.12 31.77
CA GLY A 837 -4.85 -16.74 32.16
C GLY A 837 -4.92 -17.31 33.58
N LYS A 838 -4.40 -18.52 33.76
CA LYS A 838 -4.16 -19.15 35.07
C LYS A 838 -2.87 -18.65 35.68
#